data_AF-S2K8U8-F1
#
_entry.id   AF-S2K8U8-F1
#
_cell.length_a   1.000
_cell.length_b   1.000
_cell.length_c   1.000
_cell.angle_alpha   90.00
_cell.angle_beta   90.00
_cell.angle_gamma   90.00
#
_symmetry.space_group_name_H-M   'P 1'
#
loop_
_entity.id
_entity.type
_entity.pdbx_description
1 polymer ?
#
loop_
_entity_poly.entity_id
_entity_poly.type
_entity_poly.pdbx_seq_one_letter_code
_entity_poly.pdbx_strand_id
1 'polypeptide(L)'
;MFGSVRLVQEVTRSNQETTTNTATPNSVEASMIVEESSNASDLTSEHVEQTSNEPVESTQINEKGNTESKQDIPQEQEQEQQKQQQQQQTYIHPQQPASSAQQTQQQQQQQQQTLPCWSTPTQHIPITFSAITSHSVLSSYKSRDFRNLFAATNATNINSTTSSSSSSPMPTTKSHTRKNSKYTIRHHRTRQSSFNGATNSPGYFSSNSILRKQPPTHLHHHHQHNFLQLQEERQKSKSQKLLCLWPLPTVTRYMILIALFVSTLNCLHILDLSCSAPSFVIYRFDIKNMILSPFLFDWTLPSIALFGWNVLILGLFEESLAHMVGGTKRFIQLLLVLFTTVSLVRVCLGLIFSKATGYAFPSLFFSNTMHECSQGLSPFLFALLVVQSLSIDDKYILIYGQEDSNHKITVRKVTLQFFMCLVNYTNSNILWWSISGLIMGFLSTITLQGLLAYEKREDSAKVKDVSEFITLEHYRRTPLWRLIWSSVKKGIAVIGLTLPVLMAWNSYYTRESMVTSTELNTISQDRYLFTFVFMTAPRRGDPAYLTRTIESYLENWPEYPSPNSPYQRMQAIIYTHFSNHSQYDLAKEHFSNTTKGQRYLKWVREDGNDWNQRMHVSKALDFVTETYQSTYYALMEDDFPVCGAREWHAIENVIYKAGKFVPNHCGVFVGTGGSGLFLKPDLARLASQLLLSYVDMPPDIIIQKCLIGDLPECSSCSNSLVTSKTLLMYHIGYNTSTSADRVYRKDEFQCGWRHPFNGNPSVVTL
;
A
#
# COMPACT_ATOMS: atom_id res chain seq x y z
N MET A 1 35.93 3.99 22.57
CA MET A 1 36.03 4.64 21.24
C MET A 1 34.87 5.58 20.89
N PHE A 2 33.77 5.63 21.66
CA PHE A 2 32.80 6.74 21.55
C PHE A 2 33.07 7.74 22.68
N GLY A 3 33.83 8.79 22.39
CA GLY A 3 33.93 9.95 23.28
C GLY A 3 32.56 10.63 23.44
N SER A 4 32.37 11.35 24.54
CA SER A 4 31.14 12.11 24.85
C SER A 4 30.68 12.96 23.65
N VAL A 5 29.61 12.56 22.99
CA VAL A 5 28.99 13.31 21.89
C VAL A 5 28.05 14.36 22.48
N ARG A 6 28.31 15.65 22.22
CA ARG A 6 27.43 16.75 22.66
C ARG A 6 26.63 17.25 21.46
N LEU A 7 25.29 17.14 21.50
CA LEU A 7 24.43 17.90 20.60
C LEU A 7 24.07 19.23 21.27
N VAL A 8 24.27 20.33 20.56
CA VAL A 8 23.80 21.66 20.95
C VAL A 8 22.88 22.18 19.85
N GLN A 9 21.68 22.63 20.23
CA GLN A 9 20.78 23.31 19.30
C GLN A 9 21.13 24.80 19.28
N GLU A 10 21.59 25.28 18.12
CA GLU A 10 21.71 26.72 17.89
C GLU A 10 20.38 27.21 17.30
N VAL A 11 19.63 28.00 18.07
CA VAL A 11 18.48 28.74 17.55
C VAL A 11 19.05 29.99 16.89
N THR A 12 19.23 29.95 15.57
CA THR A 12 19.62 31.12 14.78
C THR A 12 18.46 32.12 14.82
N ARG A 13 18.42 32.97 15.86
CA ARG A 13 17.70 34.24 15.76
C ARG A 13 18.46 35.04 14.71
N SER A 14 17.84 35.22 13.56
CA SER A 14 18.36 36.00 12.43
C SER A 14 18.64 37.45 12.85
N ASN A 15 19.76 37.68 13.52
CA ASN A 15 20.45 38.96 13.54
C ASN A 15 21.48 38.89 12.43
N GLN A 16 21.07 39.25 11.22
CA GLN A 16 22.01 39.52 10.13
C GLN A 16 22.81 40.75 10.53
N GLU A 17 24.10 40.57 10.85
CA GLU A 17 25.05 41.67 10.92
C GLU A 17 25.21 42.24 9.51
N THR A 18 24.77 43.48 9.33
CA THR A 18 24.92 44.24 8.09
C THR A 18 26.40 44.64 7.95
N THR A 19 27.19 43.88 7.21
CA THR A 19 28.52 44.32 6.78
C THR A 19 28.37 45.37 5.68
N THR A 20 28.68 46.62 6.02
CA THR A 20 28.87 47.73 5.08
C THR A 20 30.15 47.50 4.27
N ASN A 21 30.01 47.16 2.98
CA ASN A 21 31.11 47.14 2.03
C ASN A 21 31.45 48.56 1.58
N THR A 22 32.64 49.03 1.94
CA THR A 22 33.27 50.22 1.40
C THR A 22 33.86 49.91 0.03
N ALA A 23 33.39 50.61 -1.00
CA ALA A 23 33.93 50.55 -2.35
C ALA A 23 35.18 51.43 -2.48
N THR A 24 36.16 50.97 -3.25
CA THR A 24 37.16 51.82 -3.90
C THR A 24 37.41 51.36 -5.34
N PRO A 25 37.69 52.28 -6.30
CA PRO A 25 37.60 52.01 -7.74
C PRO A 25 38.95 52.05 -8.50
N ASN A 26 38.89 51.67 -9.80
CA ASN A 26 39.83 51.91 -10.93
C ASN A 26 41.11 51.06 -10.97
N SER A 27 41.70 50.62 -12.11
CA SER A 27 41.60 50.91 -13.56
C SER A 27 42.23 49.73 -14.37
N VAL A 28 41.68 49.33 -15.54
CA VAL A 28 42.23 49.48 -16.93
C VAL A 28 43.71 49.02 -17.08
N GLU A 29 44.10 48.03 -17.91
CA GLU A 29 44.24 48.13 -19.38
C GLU A 29 44.65 46.79 -20.09
N ALA A 30 44.18 46.65 -21.35
CA ALA A 30 44.68 45.97 -22.58
C ALA A 30 45.21 44.50 -22.69
N SER A 31 44.49 43.76 -23.56
CA SER A 31 44.91 42.92 -24.72
C SER A 31 45.92 41.76 -24.59
N MET A 32 45.54 40.56 -25.05
CA MET A 32 46.03 39.94 -26.31
C MET A 32 45.44 38.53 -26.53
N ILE A 33 45.19 38.21 -27.81
CA ILE A 33 44.77 36.91 -28.35
C ILE A 33 46.01 36.03 -28.54
N VAL A 34 46.00 34.77 -28.08
CA VAL A 34 46.74 33.64 -28.69
C VAL A 34 46.00 32.32 -28.36
N GLU A 35 45.66 31.58 -29.41
CA GLU A 35 45.31 30.15 -29.40
C GLU A 35 46.52 29.30 -28.99
N GLU A 36 46.35 28.28 -28.14
CA GLU A 36 46.98 26.98 -28.46
C GLU A 36 46.37 25.80 -27.68
N SER A 37 46.26 24.72 -28.43
CA SER A 37 45.87 23.36 -28.11
C SER A 37 46.78 22.67 -27.10
N SER A 38 46.23 21.71 -26.34
CA SER A 38 47.02 20.60 -25.80
C SER A 38 46.38 19.26 -26.15
N ASN A 39 47.10 18.54 -27.01
CA ASN A 39 46.95 17.13 -27.33
C ASN A 39 47.40 16.25 -26.14
N ALA A 40 46.76 15.10 -26.01
CA ALA A 40 47.35 13.85 -25.52
C ALA A 40 46.66 12.72 -26.31
N SER A 41 47.28 12.21 -27.39
CA SER A 41 48.05 10.94 -27.43
C SER A 41 47.24 9.76 -26.87
N ASP A 42 46.53 8.94 -27.65
CA ASP A 42 46.93 8.07 -28.77
C ASP A 42 47.71 6.81 -28.34
N LEU A 43 47.06 5.65 -28.47
CA LEU A 43 47.62 4.32 -28.79
C LEU A 43 46.47 3.30 -28.96
N THR A 44 45.95 3.28 -30.19
CA THR A 44 45.63 2.15 -31.10
C THR A 44 45.51 0.69 -30.60
N SER A 45 44.48 -0.01 -31.10
CA SER A 45 44.55 -1.12 -32.09
C SER A 45 43.18 -1.84 -32.16
N GLU A 46 42.39 -1.61 -33.24
CA GLU A 46 42.07 -2.54 -34.36
C GLU A 46 41.01 -3.62 -33.99
N HIS A 47 39.97 -3.98 -34.75
CA HIS A 47 39.54 -3.87 -36.16
C HIS A 47 37.97 -3.92 -36.17
N VAL A 48 37.20 -3.11 -36.93
CA VAL A 48 36.74 -3.27 -38.35
C VAL A 48 35.98 -4.60 -38.54
N GLU A 49 34.74 -4.72 -39.07
CA GLU A 49 34.00 -4.05 -40.16
C GLU A 49 32.48 -4.39 -39.98
N GLN A 50 31.55 -3.42 -40.05
CA GLN A 50 30.69 -3.06 -41.21
C GLN A 50 29.35 -3.84 -41.32
N THR A 51 28.23 -3.14 -41.10
CA THR A 51 27.21 -2.67 -42.10
C THR A 51 26.22 -3.77 -42.51
N SER A 52 24.94 -3.52 -42.75
CA SER A 52 24.17 -2.30 -43.00
C SER A 52 22.68 -2.62 -42.84
N ASN A 53 21.93 -1.57 -42.50
CA ASN A 53 20.48 -1.48 -42.62
C ASN A 53 19.99 -1.79 -44.04
N GLU A 54 18.81 -2.41 -44.14
CA GLU A 54 17.87 -2.12 -45.23
C GLU A 54 16.41 -2.06 -44.72
N PRO A 55 15.56 -1.20 -45.32
CA PRO A 55 14.20 -0.96 -44.91
C PRO A 55 13.16 -1.69 -45.79
N VAL A 56 11.92 -1.60 -45.28
CA VAL A 56 10.63 -2.04 -45.80
C VAL A 56 10.28 -1.41 -47.15
N GLU A 57 9.81 -2.20 -48.13
CA GLU A 57 8.67 -1.82 -48.97
C GLU A 57 7.94 -3.02 -49.61
N SER A 58 6.62 -2.91 -49.60
CA SER A 58 5.59 -3.72 -50.25
C SER A 58 5.72 -3.74 -51.79
N THR A 59 5.19 -4.78 -52.47
CA THR A 59 4.10 -4.68 -53.47
C THR A 59 3.69 -6.06 -54.01
N GLN A 60 2.41 -6.12 -54.33
CA GLN A 60 1.50 -7.08 -54.95
C GLN A 60 1.82 -7.55 -56.40
N ILE A 61 1.15 -8.66 -56.79
CA ILE A 61 0.59 -9.03 -58.13
C ILE A 61 1.39 -9.97 -59.07
N ASN A 62 0.75 -11.14 -59.27
CA ASN A 62 0.50 -11.99 -60.45
C ASN A 62 1.57 -12.54 -61.41
N GLU A 63 1.25 -13.81 -61.75
CA GLU A 63 1.19 -14.45 -63.07
C GLU A 63 2.34 -15.34 -63.56
N LYS A 64 1.93 -16.62 -63.72
CA LYS A 64 2.20 -17.55 -64.83
C LYS A 64 3.63 -18.02 -65.11
N GLY A 65 3.76 -19.34 -65.20
CA GLY A 65 4.72 -19.97 -66.10
C GLY A 65 5.01 -21.43 -65.76
N ASN A 66 4.27 -22.35 -66.37
CA ASN A 66 4.63 -23.77 -66.54
C ASN A 66 6.09 -23.92 -67.00
N THR A 67 6.78 -25.01 -66.61
CA THR A 67 7.35 -25.96 -67.58
C THR A 67 7.64 -27.30 -66.91
N GLU A 68 7.21 -28.36 -67.59
CA GLU A 68 7.52 -29.77 -67.35
C GLU A 68 9.03 -30.08 -67.43
N SER A 69 9.50 -31.09 -66.70
CA SER A 69 10.41 -32.09 -67.27
C SER A 69 10.46 -33.35 -66.42
N LYS A 70 10.13 -34.48 -67.07
CA LYS A 70 10.50 -35.85 -66.72
C LYS A 70 12.03 -36.00 -66.64
N GLN A 71 12.54 -36.91 -65.80
CA GLN A 71 13.11 -38.20 -66.21
C GLN A 71 13.88 -38.89 -65.07
N ASP A 72 13.47 -40.15 -64.86
CA ASP A 72 14.27 -41.38 -64.77
C ASP A 72 15.24 -41.67 -63.60
N ILE A 73 14.92 -42.83 -63.02
CA ILE A 73 15.58 -43.74 -62.07
C ILE A 73 16.71 -44.51 -62.81
N PRO A 74 17.83 -44.92 -62.17
CA PRO A 74 17.91 -46.29 -61.61
C PRO A 74 18.67 -46.47 -60.27
N GLN A 75 18.11 -47.39 -59.48
CA GLN A 75 18.72 -48.44 -58.62
C GLN A 75 20.22 -48.36 -58.28
N GLU A 76 20.56 -48.49 -56.98
CA GLU A 76 21.14 -49.73 -56.43
C GLU A 76 21.39 -49.68 -54.90
N GLN A 77 21.38 -50.88 -54.31
CA GLN A 77 21.88 -51.33 -53.01
C GLN A 77 20.94 -51.39 -51.78
N GLU A 78 20.54 -52.64 -51.55
CA GLU A 78 19.83 -53.23 -50.43
C GLU A 78 20.82 -54.15 -49.67
N GLN A 79 20.49 -54.47 -48.42
CA GLN A 79 20.99 -55.59 -47.58
C GLN A 79 22.30 -55.40 -46.78
N GLU A 80 22.15 -55.09 -45.49
CA GLU A 80 22.55 -55.97 -44.36
C GLU A 80 22.35 -55.22 -43.03
N GLN A 81 21.31 -55.55 -42.26
CA GLN A 81 21.28 -55.56 -40.77
C GLN A 81 19.86 -55.73 -40.23
N GLN A 82 19.32 -56.94 -40.33
CA GLN A 82 18.25 -57.42 -39.46
C GLN A 82 18.53 -58.88 -39.09
N LYS A 83 19.32 -59.07 -38.03
CA LYS A 83 19.37 -60.34 -37.27
C LYS A 83 20.14 -60.10 -35.97
N GLN A 84 19.42 -59.77 -34.91
CA GLN A 84 19.70 -60.21 -33.53
C GLN A 84 18.68 -59.59 -32.56
N GLN A 85 17.48 -60.19 -32.56
CA GLN A 85 16.64 -60.26 -31.36
C GLN A 85 16.34 -61.74 -31.14
N GLN A 86 16.88 -62.29 -30.06
CA GLN A 86 16.29 -63.34 -29.21
C GLN A 86 17.39 -64.00 -28.39
N GLN A 87 17.41 -63.72 -27.10
CA GLN A 87 17.62 -64.66 -25.98
C GLN A 87 18.11 -63.89 -24.76
N GLN A 88 17.22 -63.66 -23.79
CA GLN A 88 17.28 -64.32 -22.48
C GLN A 88 16.19 -63.80 -21.55
N GLN A 89 15.48 -64.76 -20.97
CA GLN A 89 14.45 -64.58 -19.96
C GLN A 89 14.90 -65.36 -18.73
N THR A 90 14.64 -64.79 -17.55
CA THR A 90 14.47 -65.44 -16.23
C THR A 90 15.74 -65.81 -15.43
N TYR A 91 15.91 -65.21 -14.24
CA TYR A 91 16.00 -65.92 -12.94
C TYR A 91 15.84 -64.97 -11.74
N ILE A 92 15.38 -65.54 -10.63
CA ILE A 92 14.79 -64.95 -9.41
C ILE A 92 15.84 -64.81 -8.27
N HIS A 93 15.54 -63.90 -7.31
CA HIS A 93 15.88 -63.89 -5.87
C HIS A 93 17.01 -62.96 -5.32
N PRO A 94 16.93 -62.54 -4.02
CA PRO A 94 17.23 -61.18 -3.60
C PRO A 94 18.44 -61.11 -2.65
N GLN A 95 19.08 -59.95 -2.58
CA GLN A 95 20.06 -59.69 -1.53
C GLN A 95 19.78 -58.35 -0.86
N GLN A 96 19.51 -58.43 0.45
CA GLN A 96 19.82 -57.36 1.40
C GLN A 96 21.28 -56.93 1.24
N PRO A 97 21.62 -55.70 1.64
CA PRO A 97 22.49 -55.65 2.80
C PRO A 97 22.05 -54.66 3.87
N ALA A 98 22.53 -55.00 5.06
CA ALA A 98 22.35 -54.32 6.31
C ALA A 98 23.20 -53.04 6.42
N SER A 99 22.62 -52.07 7.15
CA SER A 99 23.21 -51.21 8.20
C SER A 99 24.66 -50.69 8.14
N SER A 100 24.78 -49.48 8.72
CA SER A 100 25.97 -48.76 9.23
C SER A 100 26.65 -47.85 8.19
N ALA A 101 27.13 -46.65 8.50
CA ALA A 101 26.99 -45.74 9.64
C ALA A 101 27.58 -44.38 9.19
N GLN A 102 27.27 -43.33 9.95
CA GLN A 102 28.06 -42.09 10.10
C GLN A 102 28.29 -41.21 8.85
N GLN A 103 27.54 -40.11 8.78
CA GLN A 103 28.19 -38.79 8.62
C GLN A 103 27.34 -37.68 9.25
N THR A 104 27.95 -37.09 10.28
CA THR A 104 27.52 -35.91 11.03
C THR A 104 28.15 -34.67 10.40
N GLN A 105 27.54 -33.48 10.61
CA GLN A 105 28.05 -32.10 10.34
C GLN A 105 27.80 -31.62 8.90
N GLN A 106 27.12 -30.52 8.57
CA GLN A 106 26.72 -29.27 9.25
C GLN A 106 25.41 -28.76 8.61
N GLN A 107 24.36 -28.51 9.41
CA GLN A 107 23.28 -27.60 9.03
C GLN A 107 23.14 -26.55 10.12
N GLN A 108 23.66 -25.36 9.84
CA GLN A 108 23.54 -24.18 10.68
C GLN A 108 22.22 -23.45 10.39
N GLN A 109 21.37 -23.45 11.42
CA GLN A 109 20.62 -22.30 11.95
C GLN A 109 19.74 -21.47 11.01
N GLN A 110 18.45 -21.79 10.97
CA GLN A 110 17.36 -20.81 11.11
C GLN A 110 16.21 -21.46 11.91
N GLN A 111 16.28 -21.37 13.24
CA GLN A 111 15.13 -21.55 14.12
C GLN A 111 14.47 -20.19 14.33
N GLN A 112 13.35 -19.95 13.64
CA GLN A 112 12.36 -18.99 14.13
C GLN A 112 11.52 -19.68 15.19
N GLN A 113 11.44 -19.01 16.34
CA GLN A 113 10.76 -19.44 17.56
C GLN A 113 9.29 -19.75 17.31
N THR A 114 8.93 -21.03 17.34
CA THR A 114 7.57 -21.47 17.63
C THR A 114 7.35 -21.33 19.14
N LEU A 115 6.60 -20.32 19.55
CA LEU A 115 6.06 -20.23 20.91
C LEU A 115 5.02 -21.35 21.13
N PRO A 116 4.99 -22.00 22.31
CA PRO A 116 4.01 -23.01 22.62
C PRO A 116 2.67 -22.33 22.98
N CYS A 117 1.67 -22.46 22.12
CA CYS A 117 0.28 -22.20 22.50
C CYS A 117 -0.16 -23.27 23.50
N TRP A 118 -0.37 -22.87 24.74
CA TRP A 118 -1.18 -23.61 25.70
C TRP A 118 -2.65 -23.44 25.30
N SER A 119 -3.18 -24.36 24.50
CA SER A 119 -4.63 -24.53 24.36
C SER A 119 -5.12 -25.37 25.54
N THR A 120 -5.65 -24.71 26.56
CA THR A 120 -6.51 -25.39 27.54
C THR A 120 -7.90 -25.59 26.91
N PRO A 121 -8.49 -26.80 26.98
CA PRO A 121 -9.82 -27.03 26.45
C PRO A 121 -10.85 -26.45 27.41
N THR A 122 -11.55 -25.40 26.97
CA THR A 122 -12.70 -24.85 27.69
C THR A 122 -13.83 -25.89 27.68
N GLN A 123 -14.03 -26.56 28.81
CA GLN A 123 -15.21 -27.41 29.03
C GLN A 123 -16.46 -26.53 29.01
N HIS A 124 -17.32 -26.75 28.02
CA HIS A 124 -18.65 -26.15 27.97
C HIS A 124 -19.54 -26.76 29.07
N ILE A 125 -19.91 -25.94 30.05
CA ILE A 125 -21.02 -26.20 30.97
C ILE A 125 -22.34 -25.99 30.20
N PRO A 126 -23.29 -26.93 30.18
CA PRO A 126 -24.56 -26.75 29.51
C PRO A 126 -25.48 -25.90 30.41
N ILE A 127 -25.70 -24.64 30.03
CA ILE A 127 -26.78 -23.84 30.61
C ILE A 127 -28.01 -24.00 29.71
N THR A 128 -28.94 -24.83 30.14
CA THR A 128 -30.31 -24.88 29.64
C THR A 128 -31.03 -23.58 29.97
N PHE A 129 -31.39 -22.80 28.96
CA PHE A 129 -32.39 -21.74 29.10
C PHE A 129 -33.69 -22.14 28.41
N SER A 130 -34.73 -22.26 29.25
CA SER A 130 -36.10 -22.54 28.90
C SER A 130 -36.71 -21.39 28.09
N ALA A 131 -37.51 -21.78 27.10
CA ALA A 131 -38.28 -20.90 26.24
C ALA A 131 -39.23 -19.97 27.01
N ILE A 132 -39.26 -18.69 26.63
CA ILE A 132 -40.44 -17.84 26.74
C ILE A 132 -40.68 -17.18 25.38
N THR A 133 -41.93 -17.32 24.95
CA THR A 133 -42.57 -16.97 23.69
C THR A 133 -42.70 -15.46 23.42
N SER A 134 -42.50 -15.09 22.14
CA SER A 134 -43.11 -13.97 21.36
C SER A 134 -42.97 -12.52 21.87
N HIS A 135 -42.57 -11.53 21.06
CA HIS A 135 -43.33 -11.05 19.89
C HIS A 135 -42.46 -10.60 18.69
N SER A 136 -42.93 -11.00 17.51
CA SER A 136 -42.80 -10.38 16.18
C SER A 136 -42.07 -9.04 16.08
N VAL A 137 -40.87 -9.04 15.49
CA VAL A 137 -40.37 -7.91 14.70
C VAL A 137 -39.91 -8.44 13.36
N LEU A 138 -40.78 -8.27 12.37
CA LEU A 138 -40.52 -8.54 10.96
C LEU A 138 -39.56 -7.46 10.43
N SER A 139 -38.24 -7.64 10.57
CA SER A 139 -37.28 -6.77 9.89
C SER A 139 -37.01 -7.31 8.49
N SER A 140 -37.70 -6.72 7.51
CA SER A 140 -37.46 -6.87 6.08
C SER A 140 -36.00 -6.53 5.74
N TYR A 141 -35.17 -7.54 5.49
CA TYR A 141 -33.90 -7.38 4.78
C TYR A 141 -34.21 -7.20 3.29
N LYS A 142 -34.60 -5.97 2.94
CA LYS A 142 -34.69 -5.54 1.54
C LYS A 142 -33.26 -5.21 1.10
N SER A 143 -32.60 -6.19 0.51
CA SER A 143 -31.40 -5.96 -0.32
C SER A 143 -31.70 -4.84 -1.31
N ARG A 144 -31.11 -3.66 -1.11
CA ARG A 144 -31.17 -2.58 -2.08
C ARG A 144 -30.11 -2.86 -3.14
N ASP A 145 -30.57 -3.40 -4.26
CA ASP A 145 -29.86 -3.37 -5.53
C ASP A 145 -29.50 -1.92 -5.86
N PHE A 146 -28.20 -1.64 -5.82
CA PHE A 146 -27.61 -0.31 -6.09
C PHE A 146 -27.20 -0.13 -7.57
N ARG A 147 -27.79 -0.90 -8.49
CA ARG A 147 -27.41 -0.89 -9.93
C ARG A 147 -28.14 0.10 -10.84
N ASN A 148 -29.11 0.89 -10.36
CA ASN A 148 -29.95 1.73 -11.25
C ASN A 148 -29.72 3.26 -11.18
N LEU A 149 -28.55 3.74 -10.76
CA LEU A 149 -28.30 5.20 -10.70
C LEU A 149 -27.45 5.80 -11.84
N PHE A 150 -27.01 5.00 -12.81
CA PHE A 150 -26.26 5.52 -13.97
C PHE A 150 -26.66 4.80 -15.27
N ALA A 151 -27.89 5.02 -15.73
CA ALA A 151 -28.27 4.80 -17.13
C ALA A 151 -29.51 5.64 -17.47
N ALA A 152 -29.52 6.20 -18.69
CA ALA A 152 -30.62 6.84 -19.41
C ALA A 152 -30.84 8.37 -19.22
N THR A 153 -30.03 9.16 -19.94
CA THR A 153 -30.58 10.19 -20.84
C THR A 153 -30.33 9.74 -22.27
N ASN A 154 -31.33 9.10 -22.89
CA ASN A 154 -31.43 9.01 -24.34
C ASN A 154 -32.79 9.55 -24.75
N ALA A 155 -32.75 10.62 -25.52
CA ALA A 155 -33.88 11.28 -26.12
C ALA A 155 -34.55 10.34 -27.12
N THR A 156 -35.84 10.12 -26.93
CA THR A 156 -36.77 9.77 -28.00
C THR A 156 -37.66 10.99 -28.18
N ASN A 157 -37.70 11.56 -29.38
CA ASN A 157 -38.94 12.19 -29.83
C ASN A 157 -39.11 12.03 -31.33
N ILE A 158 -40.30 11.51 -31.62
CA ILE A 158 -40.87 11.13 -32.90
C ILE A 158 -41.54 12.34 -33.53
N ASN A 159 -41.55 12.33 -34.86
CA ASN A 159 -42.25 13.22 -35.78
C ASN A 159 -43.69 13.58 -35.36
N SER A 160 -44.02 14.87 -35.46
CA SER A 160 -45.35 15.32 -35.90
C SER A 160 -45.26 16.69 -36.59
N THR A 161 -45.61 16.68 -37.86
CA THR A 161 -45.83 17.80 -38.77
C THR A 161 -47.16 18.52 -38.48
N THR A 162 -47.15 19.86 -38.47
CA THR A 162 -47.98 20.80 -39.28
C THR A 162 -48.37 22.12 -38.58
N SER A 163 -48.27 23.18 -39.39
CA SER A 163 -49.03 24.45 -39.39
C SER A 163 -48.57 25.65 -38.53
N SER A 164 -47.78 26.49 -39.21
CA SER A 164 -48.05 27.91 -39.57
C SER A 164 -48.16 29.03 -38.51
N SER A 165 -47.58 30.16 -38.93
CA SER A 165 -47.70 31.54 -38.43
C SER A 165 -46.91 31.84 -37.15
N SER A 166 -46.31 32.99 -36.88
CA SER A 166 -45.79 34.15 -37.62
C SER A 166 -45.29 35.10 -36.51
N SER A 167 -44.38 36.02 -36.84
CA SER A 167 -44.01 37.22 -36.05
C SER A 167 -43.06 37.08 -34.84
N SER A 168 -41.80 37.46 -35.09
CA SER A 168 -40.98 38.30 -34.21
C SER A 168 -41.75 39.59 -33.83
N PRO A 169 -41.49 40.30 -32.70
CA PRO A 169 -40.16 40.80 -32.36
C PRO A 169 -39.80 40.95 -30.85
N MET A 170 -38.50 41.14 -30.58
CA MET A 170 -37.93 41.92 -29.46
C MET A 170 -38.62 43.30 -29.32
N PRO A 171 -38.57 44.06 -28.18
CA PRO A 171 -37.34 44.44 -27.47
C PRO A 171 -37.48 44.87 -25.97
N THR A 172 -36.39 45.45 -25.44
CA THR A 172 -36.29 46.48 -24.37
C THR A 172 -36.02 46.11 -22.89
N THR A 173 -34.75 46.32 -22.51
CA THR A 173 -34.24 47.32 -21.54
C THR A 173 -35.03 47.69 -20.27
N LYS A 174 -34.33 47.63 -19.12
CA LYS A 174 -34.25 48.54 -17.94
C LYS A 174 -33.89 47.71 -16.70
N SER A 175 -33.20 48.16 -15.65
CA SER A 175 -32.50 49.39 -15.30
C SER A 175 -31.66 49.11 -14.05
N HIS A 176 -30.62 49.91 -13.85
CA HIS A 176 -29.81 50.05 -12.64
C HIS A 176 -30.54 49.95 -11.29
N THR A 177 -29.86 49.36 -10.29
CA THR A 177 -29.88 49.92 -8.93
C THR A 177 -28.53 49.72 -8.24
N ARG A 178 -27.77 50.82 -8.16
CA ARG A 178 -26.53 51.00 -7.41
C ARG A 178 -26.91 51.35 -5.97
N LYS A 179 -26.60 50.50 -4.99
CA LYS A 179 -26.71 50.86 -3.56
C LYS A 179 -25.33 51.24 -3.00
N ASN A 180 -25.16 52.54 -2.84
CA ASN A 180 -24.15 53.16 -1.98
C ASN A 180 -24.45 52.81 -0.52
N SER A 181 -23.46 52.34 0.24
CA SER A 181 -23.46 52.47 1.69
C SER A 181 -22.28 53.34 2.12
N LYS A 182 -22.62 54.54 2.59
CA LYS A 182 -21.75 55.44 3.34
C LYS A 182 -21.52 54.80 4.71
N TYR A 183 -20.26 54.58 5.11
CA TYR A 183 -19.93 54.36 6.51
C TYR A 183 -19.32 55.63 7.09
N THR A 184 -20.03 56.17 8.07
CA THR A 184 -19.76 57.41 8.79
C THR A 184 -18.73 57.15 9.87
N ILE A 185 -17.67 57.94 9.88
CA ILE A 185 -16.67 58.02 10.95
C ILE A 185 -17.36 58.56 12.21
N ARG A 186 -17.30 57.81 13.32
CA ARG A 186 -17.73 58.29 14.65
C ARG A 186 -16.59 58.11 15.64
N HIS A 187 -16.01 59.23 16.08
CA HIS A 187 -15.10 59.32 17.20
C HIS A 187 -15.83 58.93 18.50
N HIS A 188 -15.28 57.97 19.25
CA HIS A 188 -15.65 57.78 20.65
C HIS A 188 -14.47 58.13 21.57
N ARG A 189 -14.81 59.08 22.46
CA ARG A 189 -14.05 59.74 23.50
C ARG A 189 -13.71 58.77 24.64
N THR A 190 -12.52 58.90 25.20
CA THR A 190 -12.02 58.20 26.39
C THR A 190 -12.85 58.52 27.63
N ARG A 191 -13.32 57.48 28.32
CA ARG A 191 -14.00 57.58 29.62
C ARG A 191 -13.00 57.18 30.70
N GLN A 192 -12.62 58.16 31.53
CA GLN A 192 -11.95 57.96 32.81
C GLN A 192 -12.87 57.17 33.75
N SER A 193 -12.32 56.18 34.46
CA SER A 193 -12.96 55.59 35.64
C SER A 193 -12.07 55.83 36.86
N SER A 194 -12.49 56.79 37.67
CA SER A 194 -12.19 56.88 39.09
C SER A 194 -12.89 55.75 39.82
N PHE A 195 -12.18 55.07 40.72
CA PHE A 195 -12.81 54.32 41.81
C PHE A 195 -12.00 54.52 43.09
N ASN A 196 -12.68 55.11 44.08
CA ASN A 196 -12.26 55.25 45.46
C ASN A 196 -12.91 54.15 46.30
N GLY A 197 -12.19 53.71 47.34
CA GLY A 197 -12.70 53.13 48.59
C GLY A 197 -13.02 51.63 48.55
N ALA A 198 -12.84 50.85 49.61
CA ALA A 198 -12.15 50.99 50.89
C ALA A 198 -12.31 49.61 51.58
N THR A 199 -11.26 49.02 52.16
CA THR A 199 -11.36 48.19 53.37
C THR A 199 -9.98 47.99 53.99
N ASN A 200 -9.88 48.37 55.27
CA ASN A 200 -8.74 48.31 56.17
C ASN A 200 -8.42 46.88 56.65
N SER A 201 -7.15 46.60 56.96
CA SER A 201 -6.70 46.34 58.35
C SER A 201 -5.17 46.28 58.48
N PRO A 202 -4.60 46.53 59.68
CA PRO A 202 -3.23 47.03 59.85
C PRO A 202 -2.23 45.99 60.36
N GLY A 203 -0.94 46.23 60.10
CA GLY A 203 0.18 45.50 60.69
C GLY A 203 1.46 46.34 60.65
N TYR A 204 1.97 46.67 61.83
CA TYR A 204 3.00 47.64 62.19
C TYR A 204 4.45 47.33 61.76
N PHE A 205 5.30 48.36 61.95
CA PHE A 205 6.78 48.45 62.03
C PHE A 205 7.50 48.93 60.76
N SER A 206 7.84 50.22 60.65
CA SER A 206 9.06 50.89 61.19
C SER A 206 10.33 50.32 60.54
N SER A 207 11.14 51.08 59.80
CA SER A 207 11.96 52.17 60.34
C SER A 207 12.61 53.03 59.24
N ASN A 208 12.78 54.32 59.56
CA ASN A 208 13.49 55.35 58.81
C ASN A 208 15.02 55.19 58.85
N SER A 209 15.71 55.61 57.78
CA SER A 209 16.98 56.36 57.86
C SER A 209 17.26 57.01 56.49
N ILE A 210 17.04 58.31 56.32
CA ILE A 210 18.00 59.42 56.54
C ILE A 210 19.11 59.46 55.47
N LEU A 211 18.80 60.23 54.41
CA LEU A 211 19.55 61.39 53.93
C LEU A 211 21.02 61.55 54.38
N ARG A 212 21.98 61.42 53.44
CA ARG A 212 23.23 62.19 53.48
C ARG A 212 23.80 62.43 52.07
N LYS A 213 23.68 63.68 51.62
CA LYS A 213 24.47 64.29 50.54
C LYS A 213 25.80 64.78 51.13
N GLN A 214 26.93 64.55 50.44
CA GLN A 214 28.11 65.43 50.28
C GLN A 214 29.29 64.65 49.61
N PRO A 215 30.39 65.28 49.12
CA PRO A 215 30.62 65.67 47.73
C PRO A 215 31.81 64.89 47.09
N PRO A 216 32.19 65.16 45.82
CA PRO A 216 33.13 64.31 45.09
C PRO A 216 34.58 64.75 45.30
N THR A 217 35.46 63.78 45.57
CA THR A 217 36.91 63.94 45.43
C THR A 217 37.50 62.71 44.75
N HIS A 218 38.01 62.93 43.54
CA HIS A 218 39.22 62.35 42.96
C HIS A 218 39.71 61.00 43.54
N LEU A 219 39.57 59.91 42.78
CA LEU A 219 40.67 58.94 42.63
C LEU A 219 40.48 58.08 41.36
N HIS A 220 41.38 58.30 40.42
CA HIS A 220 41.32 57.84 39.03
C HIS A 220 42.10 56.53 38.82
N HIS A 221 41.84 55.46 39.59
CA HIS A 221 42.62 54.22 39.38
C HIS A 221 41.92 52.86 39.63
N HIS A 222 40.60 52.80 39.83
CA HIS A 222 39.93 51.51 40.11
C HIS A 222 39.12 50.89 38.94
N HIS A 223 39.13 51.51 37.75
CA HIS A 223 38.21 51.10 36.69
C HIS A 223 38.66 49.90 35.82
N GLN A 224 39.90 49.41 36.00
CA GLN A 224 40.44 48.33 35.16
C GLN A 224 40.24 46.92 35.76
N HIS A 225 40.08 46.79 37.08
CA HIS A 225 39.85 45.48 37.72
C HIS A 225 38.39 45.00 37.61
N ASN A 226 37.42 45.91 37.58
CA ASN A 226 36.00 45.55 37.42
C ASN A 226 35.66 45.13 35.97
N PHE A 227 36.44 45.53 34.97
CA PHE A 227 36.20 45.14 33.58
C PHE A 227 36.66 43.70 33.31
N LEU A 228 37.77 43.28 33.93
CA LEU A 228 38.23 41.88 33.88
C LEU A 228 37.30 40.96 34.67
N GLN A 229 36.79 41.38 35.83
CA GLN A 229 35.84 40.58 36.61
C GLN A 229 34.46 40.48 35.94
N LEU A 230 34.03 41.50 35.18
CA LEU A 230 32.84 41.43 34.32
C LEU A 230 33.05 40.58 33.06
N GLN A 231 34.29 40.49 32.53
CA GLN A 231 34.64 39.55 31.46
C GLN A 231 34.70 38.10 31.97
N GLU A 232 35.21 37.89 33.19
CA GLU A 232 35.31 36.58 33.84
C GLU A 232 33.94 36.06 34.31
N GLU A 233 33.04 36.93 34.78
CA GLU A 233 31.64 36.55 35.04
C GLU A 233 30.83 36.31 33.74
N ARG A 234 31.19 36.96 32.62
CA ARG A 234 30.65 36.61 31.29
C ARG A 234 31.20 35.30 30.73
N GLN A 235 32.30 34.80 31.30
CA GLN A 235 32.84 33.46 31.08
C GLN A 235 32.36 32.44 32.12
N LYS A 236 31.26 32.72 32.86
CA LYS A 236 30.48 31.62 33.46
C LYS A 236 30.08 30.69 32.32
N SER A 237 30.80 29.58 32.22
CA SER A 237 30.62 28.57 31.19
C SER A 237 29.13 28.33 31.08
N LYS A 238 28.56 28.71 29.91
CA LYS A 238 27.16 28.43 29.64
C LYS A 238 27.05 26.93 29.82
N SER A 239 26.53 26.50 30.96
CA SER A 239 26.30 25.09 31.29
C SER A 239 25.59 24.53 30.08
N GLN A 240 26.34 23.82 29.26
CA GLN A 240 25.86 23.23 28.04
C GLN A 240 24.95 22.13 28.56
N LYS A 241 23.68 22.47 28.75
CA LYS A 241 22.64 21.49 29.03
C LYS A 241 22.80 20.50 27.89
N LEU A 242 23.31 19.32 28.24
CA LEU A 242 23.28 18.13 27.40
C LEU A 242 21.87 18.08 26.77
N LEU A 243 21.68 17.31 25.70
CA LEU A 243 20.37 16.70 25.50
C LEU A 243 20.08 15.76 26.68
N CYS A 244 19.87 16.33 27.87
CA CYS A 244 18.86 15.86 28.75
C CYS A 244 17.58 16.06 27.92
N LEU A 245 17.27 15.04 27.13
CA LEU A 245 15.91 14.66 26.74
C LEU A 245 15.00 14.54 27.99
N TRP A 246 15.56 14.75 29.19
CA TRP A 246 14.89 14.97 30.43
C TRP A 246 14.88 16.47 30.86
N PRO A 247 13.71 17.04 31.15
CA PRO A 247 12.39 16.41 31.05
C PRO A 247 11.93 16.30 29.59
N LEU A 248 11.39 15.14 29.21
CA LEU A 248 10.83 14.91 27.87
C LEU A 248 9.83 16.01 27.50
N PRO A 249 9.66 16.36 26.22
CA PRO A 249 8.60 17.25 25.80
C PRO A 249 7.21 16.77 26.28
N THR A 250 6.30 17.71 26.53
CA THR A 250 5.08 17.44 27.30
C THR A 250 4.10 16.57 26.53
N VAL A 251 3.90 16.83 25.24
CA VAL A 251 3.02 16.02 24.38
C VAL A 251 3.59 14.62 24.23
N THR A 252 4.89 14.51 24.02
CA THR A 252 5.62 13.26 23.91
C THR A 252 5.39 12.37 25.14
N ARG A 253 5.43 12.93 26.36
CA ARG A 253 5.10 12.19 27.59
C ARG A 253 3.68 11.64 27.59
N TYR A 254 2.69 12.45 27.21
CA TYR A 254 1.31 11.98 27.14
C TYR A 254 1.13 10.88 26.08
N MET A 255 1.79 11.00 24.92
CA MET A 255 1.74 9.98 23.88
C MET A 255 2.32 8.65 24.35
N ILE A 256 3.44 8.67 25.11
CA ILE A 256 4.00 7.47 25.73
C ILE A 256 2.99 6.83 26.69
N LEU A 257 2.39 7.62 27.59
CA LEU A 257 1.44 7.11 28.57
C LEU A 257 0.19 6.51 27.90
N ILE A 258 -0.37 7.19 26.90
CA ILE A 258 -1.54 6.71 26.16
C ILE A 258 -1.19 5.42 25.41
N ALA A 259 -0.04 5.36 24.74
CA ALA A 259 0.37 4.17 23.99
C ALA A 259 0.65 2.97 24.89
N LEU A 260 1.32 3.17 26.03
CA LEU A 260 1.52 2.13 27.03
C LEU A 260 0.18 1.65 27.58
N PHE A 261 -0.74 2.55 27.89
CA PHE A 261 -2.06 2.20 28.40
C PHE A 261 -2.86 1.39 27.37
N VAL A 262 -3.00 1.89 26.14
CA VAL A 262 -3.73 1.22 25.05
C VAL A 262 -3.13 -0.15 24.73
N SER A 263 -1.80 -0.23 24.60
CA SER A 263 -1.10 -1.49 24.29
C SER A 263 -1.14 -2.49 25.45
N THR A 264 -1.18 -2.02 26.70
CA THR A 264 -1.38 -2.89 27.88
C THR A 264 -2.81 -3.44 27.89
N LEU A 265 -3.82 -2.59 27.69
CA LEU A 265 -5.22 -3.06 27.63
C LEU A 265 -5.46 -4.07 26.51
N ASN A 266 -4.82 -3.87 25.35
CA ASN A 266 -4.86 -4.83 24.25
C ASN A 266 -4.17 -6.16 24.61
N CYS A 267 -2.98 -6.10 25.23
CA CYS A 267 -2.25 -7.28 25.68
C CYS A 267 -3.01 -8.10 26.74
N LEU A 268 -3.82 -7.43 27.56
CA LEU A 268 -4.69 -8.07 28.55
C LEU A 268 -6.02 -8.56 27.98
N HIS A 269 -6.25 -8.42 26.66
CA HIS A 269 -7.51 -8.73 25.98
C HIS A 269 -8.73 -8.00 26.58
N ILE A 270 -8.51 -6.82 27.18
CA ILE A 270 -9.60 -5.94 27.65
C ILE A 270 -10.18 -5.15 26.47
N LEU A 271 -9.31 -4.81 25.52
CA LEU A 271 -9.68 -4.24 24.23
C LEU A 271 -9.19 -5.19 23.14
N ASP A 272 -10.06 -5.58 22.21
CA ASP A 272 -9.67 -6.35 21.03
C ASP A 272 -9.27 -5.39 19.90
N LEU A 273 -8.15 -4.70 20.08
CA LEU A 273 -7.61 -3.80 19.07
C LEU A 273 -6.79 -4.59 18.07
N SER A 274 -7.23 -4.56 16.82
CA SER A 274 -6.45 -5.04 15.70
C SER A 274 -5.92 -3.86 14.91
N CYS A 275 -4.95 -4.13 14.07
CA CYS A 275 -4.45 -3.09 13.20
C CYS A 275 -5.53 -2.67 12.18
N SER A 276 -5.92 -1.39 12.20
CA SER A 276 -7.02 -0.91 11.35
C SER A 276 -6.56 -0.58 9.93
N ALA A 277 -6.71 -1.50 8.98
CA ALA A 277 -6.61 -1.16 7.57
C ALA A 277 -7.90 -0.44 7.08
N PRO A 278 -7.85 0.39 6.02
CA PRO A 278 -9.04 1.05 5.49
C PRO A 278 -10.17 0.09 5.14
N SER A 279 -9.85 -1.14 4.73
CA SER A 279 -10.82 -2.22 4.52
C SER A 279 -11.72 -2.45 5.74
N PHE A 280 -11.15 -2.57 6.94
CA PHE A 280 -11.93 -2.78 8.17
C PHE A 280 -12.86 -1.60 8.47
N VAL A 281 -12.40 -0.37 8.26
CA VAL A 281 -13.24 0.82 8.45
C VAL A 281 -14.39 0.86 7.44
N ILE A 282 -14.11 0.54 6.17
CA ILE A 282 -15.08 0.62 5.08
C ILE A 282 -16.13 -0.49 5.14
N TYR A 283 -15.74 -1.71 5.54
CA TYR A 283 -16.61 -2.88 5.54
C TYR A 283 -17.22 -3.20 6.91
N ARG A 284 -16.52 -2.95 8.01
CA ARG A 284 -16.98 -3.26 9.38
C ARG A 284 -17.25 -2.02 10.25
N PHE A 285 -17.08 -0.80 9.72
CA PHE A 285 -17.21 0.45 10.48
C PHE A 285 -16.34 0.48 11.74
N ASP A 286 -15.13 -0.12 11.66
CA ASP A 286 -14.20 -0.25 12.78
C ASP A 286 -13.42 1.05 13.06
N ILE A 287 -14.16 2.11 13.40
CA ILE A 287 -13.62 3.45 13.67
C ILE A 287 -12.78 3.45 14.95
N LYS A 288 -13.10 2.57 15.91
CA LYS A 288 -12.38 2.46 17.19
C LYS A 288 -10.93 2.04 16.96
N ASN A 289 -10.72 0.99 16.16
CA ASN A 289 -9.37 0.56 15.83
C ASN A 289 -8.62 1.64 15.06
N MET A 290 -9.24 2.32 14.10
CA MET A 290 -8.60 3.44 13.38
C MET A 290 -8.11 4.58 14.28
N ILE A 291 -8.87 4.92 15.33
CA ILE A 291 -8.50 6.00 16.27
C ILE A 291 -7.42 5.55 17.25
N LEU A 292 -7.46 4.30 17.71
CA LEU A 292 -6.55 3.82 18.75
C LEU A 292 -5.25 3.20 18.21
N SER A 293 -5.24 2.76 16.96
CA SER A 293 -4.11 2.02 16.39
C SER A 293 -2.80 2.81 16.24
N PRO A 294 -2.78 4.15 16.14
CA PRO A 294 -1.53 4.91 16.26
C PRO A 294 -0.81 4.80 17.60
N PHE A 295 -1.56 4.39 18.64
CA PHE A 295 -1.06 4.18 20.00
C PHE A 295 -0.80 2.71 20.31
N LEU A 296 -1.09 1.82 19.36
CA LEU A 296 -0.93 0.39 19.52
C LEU A 296 0.47 -0.05 19.07
N PHE A 297 1.18 -0.78 19.91
CA PHE A 297 2.38 -1.53 19.54
C PHE A 297 2.37 -2.89 20.24
N ASP A 298 2.98 -3.89 19.61
CA ASP A 298 3.09 -5.22 20.22
C ASP A 298 4.23 -5.24 21.24
N TRP A 299 4.10 -6.04 22.30
CA TRP A 299 5.13 -6.22 23.33
C TRP A 299 6.32 -7.08 22.85
N THR A 300 6.66 -6.99 21.57
CA THR A 300 7.86 -7.62 21.00
C THR A 300 9.01 -6.62 21.01
N LEU A 301 10.24 -7.10 21.15
CA LEU A 301 11.43 -6.24 21.19
C LEU A 301 11.55 -5.31 19.95
N PRO A 302 11.32 -5.80 18.70
CA PRO A 302 11.36 -4.93 17.52
C PRO A 302 10.27 -3.84 17.55
N SER A 303 9.04 -4.19 17.95
CA SER A 303 7.93 -3.23 18.03
C SER A 303 8.14 -2.18 19.12
N ILE A 304 8.65 -2.59 20.30
CA ILE A 304 9.03 -1.66 21.38
C ILE A 304 10.16 -0.73 20.93
N ALA A 305 11.19 -1.26 20.27
CA ALA A 305 12.30 -0.45 19.75
C ALA A 305 11.81 0.56 18.70
N LEU A 306 10.97 0.13 17.77
CA LEU A 306 10.38 1.02 16.76
C LEU A 306 9.45 2.06 17.37
N PHE A 307 8.65 1.69 18.38
CA PHE A 307 7.82 2.64 19.13
C PHE A 307 8.68 3.67 19.87
N GLY A 308 9.72 3.23 20.59
CA GLY A 308 10.68 4.12 21.24
C GLY A 308 11.38 5.07 20.27
N TRP A 309 11.73 4.57 19.07
CA TRP A 309 12.28 5.38 17.98
C TRP A 309 11.28 6.44 17.49
N ASN A 310 10.01 6.09 17.33
CA ASN A 310 8.95 7.01 16.94
C ASN A 310 8.68 8.10 17.98
N VAL A 311 8.70 7.74 19.26
CA VAL A 311 8.59 8.67 20.38
C VAL A 311 9.77 9.64 20.40
N LEU A 312 11.00 9.16 20.15
CA LEU A 312 12.19 10.00 20.04
C LEU A 312 12.04 11.02 18.91
N ILE A 313 11.63 10.59 17.71
CA ILE A 313 11.38 11.49 16.57
C ILE A 313 10.30 12.52 16.93
N LEU A 314 9.21 12.10 17.57
CA LEU A 314 8.15 13.01 18.01
C LEU A 314 8.66 14.05 19.00
N GLY A 315 9.51 13.66 19.95
CA GLY A 315 10.15 14.58 20.89
C GLY A 315 10.98 15.65 20.19
N LEU A 316 11.77 15.26 19.18
CA LEU A 316 12.55 16.21 18.37
C LEU A 316 11.65 17.14 17.55
N PHE A 317 10.51 16.64 17.04
CA PHE A 317 9.53 17.50 16.38
C PHE A 317 8.85 18.46 17.35
N GLU A 318 8.46 18.01 18.54
CA GLU A 318 7.85 18.87 19.56
C GLU A 318 8.79 19.99 19.98
N GLU A 319 10.06 19.68 20.27
CA GLU A 319 11.06 20.68 20.65
C GLU A 319 11.25 21.74 19.55
N SER A 320 11.34 21.29 18.30
CA SER A 320 11.59 22.17 17.15
C SER A 320 10.35 22.99 16.76
N LEU A 321 9.19 22.35 16.65
CA LEU A 321 7.97 22.95 16.14
C LEU A 321 7.19 23.71 17.22
N ALA A 322 7.23 23.31 18.49
CA ALA A 322 6.47 24.00 19.54
C ALA A 322 6.90 25.47 19.65
N HIS A 323 8.20 25.76 19.54
CA HIS A 323 8.66 27.15 19.52
C HIS A 323 8.18 27.90 18.27
N MET A 324 8.18 27.24 17.10
CA MET A 324 7.76 27.84 15.83
C MET A 324 6.26 28.18 15.81
N VAL A 325 5.39 27.30 16.34
CA VAL A 325 3.93 27.48 16.29
C VAL A 325 3.39 28.38 17.40
N GLY A 326 4.23 28.81 18.35
CA GLY A 326 3.80 29.66 19.47
C GLY A 326 3.39 28.89 20.73
N GLY A 327 4.02 27.75 20.99
CA GLY A 327 3.95 26.99 22.24
C GLY A 327 3.28 25.61 22.12
N THR A 328 3.36 24.83 23.21
CA THR A 328 2.88 23.45 23.28
C THR A 328 1.39 23.30 22.98
N LYS A 329 0.53 24.25 23.41
CA LYS A 329 -0.92 24.18 23.16
C LYS A 329 -1.25 24.17 21.66
N ARG A 330 -0.59 25.03 20.88
CA ARG A 330 -0.78 25.10 19.42
C ARG A 330 -0.16 23.90 18.72
N PHE A 331 0.94 23.37 19.25
CA PHE A 331 1.50 22.11 18.77
C PHE A 331 0.53 20.93 18.96
N ILE A 332 -0.14 20.83 20.11
CA ILE A 332 -1.20 19.82 20.34
C ILE A 332 -2.33 19.98 19.32
N GLN A 333 -2.79 21.21 19.08
CA GLN A 333 -3.84 21.48 18.07
C GLN A 333 -3.40 21.05 16.68
N LEU A 334 -2.17 21.37 16.27
CA LEU A 334 -1.60 20.91 15.01
C LEU A 334 -1.58 19.39 14.93
N LEU A 335 -1.12 18.70 15.98
CA LEU A 335 -1.06 17.24 16.02
C LEU A 335 -2.45 16.61 15.90
N LEU A 336 -3.46 17.14 16.59
CA LEU A 336 -4.86 16.66 16.50
C LEU A 336 -5.46 16.87 15.10
N VAL A 337 -5.18 18.02 14.47
CA VAL A 337 -5.61 18.31 13.08
C VAL A 337 -4.94 17.33 12.12
N LEU A 338 -3.62 17.14 12.24
CA LEU A 338 -2.88 16.16 11.43
C LEU A 338 -3.43 14.75 11.64
N PHE A 339 -3.68 14.36 12.88
CA PHE A 339 -4.23 13.06 13.22
C PHE A 339 -5.55 12.78 12.50
N THR A 340 -6.49 13.71 12.62
CA THR A 340 -7.83 13.60 12.06
C THR A 340 -7.79 13.59 10.53
N THR A 341 -7.04 14.52 9.95
CA THR A 341 -7.00 14.71 8.49
C THR A 341 -6.23 13.61 7.76
N VAL A 342 -5.11 13.14 8.31
CA VAL A 342 -4.35 12.01 7.73
C VAL A 342 -5.20 10.74 7.75
N SER A 343 -5.88 10.45 8.87
CA SER A 343 -6.77 9.29 8.97
C SER A 343 -7.95 9.39 8.00
N LEU A 344 -8.57 10.56 7.87
CA LEU A 344 -9.66 10.79 6.92
C LEU A 344 -9.21 10.61 5.47
N VAL A 345 -8.11 11.25 5.06
CA VAL A 345 -7.56 11.13 3.70
C VAL A 345 -7.24 9.68 3.39
N ARG A 346 -6.70 8.93 4.36
CA ARG A 346 -6.43 7.51 4.16
C ARG A 346 -7.71 6.71 3.87
N VAL A 347 -8.75 6.87 4.67
CA VAL A 347 -10.02 6.17 4.44
C VAL A 347 -10.61 6.57 3.08
N CYS A 348 -10.52 7.85 2.72
CA CYS A 348 -10.94 8.34 1.40
C CYS A 348 -10.13 7.70 0.27
N LEU A 349 -8.79 7.62 0.37
CA LEU A 349 -7.94 6.95 -0.62
C LEU A 349 -8.28 5.47 -0.73
N GLY A 350 -8.49 4.78 0.41
CA GLY A 350 -8.96 3.40 0.43
C GLY A 350 -10.30 3.26 -0.30
N LEU A 351 -11.29 4.10 0.00
CA LEU A 351 -12.59 4.10 -0.67
C LEU A 351 -12.47 4.34 -2.18
N ILE A 352 -11.66 5.33 -2.59
CA ILE A 352 -11.46 5.68 -3.99
C ILE A 352 -10.82 4.51 -4.73
N PHE A 353 -9.67 4.03 -4.25
CA PHE A 353 -8.93 2.90 -4.81
C PHE A 353 -9.55 1.55 -4.49
N SER A 354 -10.80 1.48 -4.04
CA SER A 354 -11.50 0.21 -3.85
C SER A 354 -12.87 0.20 -4.49
N LYS A 355 -13.79 1.02 -4.00
CA LYS A 355 -15.19 1.00 -4.43
C LYS A 355 -15.43 1.93 -5.62
N ALA A 356 -14.78 3.09 -5.66
CA ALA A 356 -15.13 4.14 -6.63
C ALA A 356 -14.51 3.93 -8.01
N THR A 357 -13.18 3.74 -8.08
CA THR A 357 -12.47 3.50 -9.35
C THR A 357 -12.20 2.02 -9.60
N GLY A 358 -12.31 1.23 -8.52
CA GLY A 358 -12.57 -0.22 -8.41
C GLY A 358 -12.55 -1.03 -9.69
N TYR A 359 -13.71 -0.93 -10.30
CA TYR A 359 -14.16 -1.80 -11.35
C TYR A 359 -13.86 -1.20 -12.73
N ALA A 360 -13.56 0.10 -12.82
CA ALA A 360 -13.46 0.80 -14.10
C ALA A 360 -12.02 0.88 -14.64
N PHE A 361 -11.00 0.86 -13.77
CA PHE A 361 -9.61 1.08 -14.17
C PHE A 361 -8.64 0.15 -13.44
N PRO A 362 -8.47 -1.10 -13.90
CA PRO A 362 -7.54 -2.08 -13.30
C PRO A 362 -6.09 -1.59 -13.18
N SER A 363 -5.67 -0.70 -14.08
CA SER A 363 -4.35 -0.05 -14.01
C SER A 363 -4.19 0.93 -12.85
N LEU A 364 -5.25 1.28 -12.13
CA LEU A 364 -5.16 2.06 -10.89
C LEU A 364 -5.11 1.14 -9.64
N PHE A 365 -5.19 -0.19 -9.83
CA PHE A 365 -5.32 -1.21 -8.78
C PHE A 365 -4.02 -1.84 -8.28
N PHE A 366 -2.90 -1.15 -8.39
CA PHE A 366 -1.63 -1.61 -7.80
C PHE A 366 -1.51 -1.35 -6.30
N SER A 367 -2.55 -0.79 -5.69
CA SER A 367 -2.45 -0.15 -4.40
C SER A 367 -2.75 -1.10 -3.25
N ASN A 368 -1.73 -1.39 -2.43
CA ASN A 368 -1.91 -2.02 -1.11
C ASN A 368 -2.62 -1.09 -0.09
N THR A 369 -3.11 0.10 -0.49
CA THR A 369 -3.80 1.08 0.40
C THR A 369 -4.83 0.45 1.31
N MET A 370 -5.63 -0.49 0.78
CA MET A 370 -6.73 -1.11 1.50
C MET A 370 -6.28 -2.08 2.59
N HIS A 371 -5.08 -2.62 2.47
CA HIS A 371 -4.55 -3.67 3.34
C HIS A 371 -3.43 -3.19 4.25
N GLU A 372 -2.82 -2.05 3.92
CA GLU A 372 -1.81 -1.45 4.79
C GLU A 372 -2.42 -1.22 6.17
N CYS A 373 -1.73 -1.75 7.17
CA CYS A 373 -2.16 -1.73 8.55
C CYS A 373 -1.84 -0.35 9.17
N SER A 374 -2.81 0.26 9.87
CA SER A 374 -2.60 1.43 10.74
C SER A 374 -1.90 1.06 12.03
N GLN A 375 -0.58 1.09 12.13
CA GLN A 375 0.06 0.91 13.44
C GLN A 375 1.16 1.94 13.66
N GLY A 376 1.12 2.57 14.84
CA GLY A 376 2.12 3.53 15.28
C GLY A 376 1.99 4.94 14.69
N LEU A 377 3.01 5.76 14.96
CA LEU A 377 2.99 7.21 14.72
C LEU A 377 3.54 7.65 13.37
N SER A 378 4.17 6.73 12.61
CA SER A 378 4.87 7.01 11.35
C SER A 378 4.19 8.00 10.40
N PRO A 379 2.91 7.85 10.02
CA PRO A 379 2.28 8.78 9.07
C PRO A 379 2.20 10.22 9.58
N PHE A 380 2.01 10.41 10.87
CA PHE A 380 2.00 11.74 11.49
C PHE A 380 3.41 12.31 11.56
N LEU A 381 4.43 11.47 11.75
CA LEU A 381 5.83 11.89 11.70
C LEU A 381 6.22 12.36 10.28
N PHE A 382 5.75 11.69 9.22
CA PHE A 382 5.94 12.18 7.85
C PHE A 382 5.19 13.49 7.58
N ALA A 383 4.00 13.69 8.17
CA ALA A 383 3.31 14.97 8.08
C ALA A 383 4.10 16.08 8.80
N LEU A 384 4.59 15.82 10.01
CA LEU A 384 5.43 16.74 10.77
C LEU A 384 6.76 17.03 10.07
N LEU A 385 7.34 16.07 9.35
CA LEU A 385 8.53 16.28 8.52
C LEU A 385 8.31 17.36 7.47
N VAL A 386 7.15 17.36 6.81
CA VAL A 386 6.80 18.39 5.82
C VAL A 386 6.47 19.72 6.51
N VAL A 387 5.87 19.71 7.70
CA VAL A 387 5.66 20.95 8.47
C VAL A 387 6.99 21.57 8.91
N GLN A 388 7.95 20.75 9.33
CA GLN A 388 9.30 21.17 9.69
C GLN A 388 10.06 21.77 8.50
N SER A 389 9.61 21.57 7.26
CA SER A 389 10.20 22.23 6.10
C SER A 389 10.12 23.75 6.17
N LEU A 390 9.22 24.34 6.97
CA LEU A 390 9.18 25.79 7.21
C LEU A 390 10.52 26.30 7.77
N SER A 391 11.15 25.50 8.62
CA SER A 391 12.45 25.75 9.26
C SER A 391 13.55 24.85 8.68
N ILE A 392 13.59 24.70 7.36
CA ILE A 392 14.60 23.86 6.66
C ILE A 392 16.05 24.25 6.95
N ASP A 393 16.27 25.52 7.32
CA ASP A 393 17.58 26.11 7.57
C ASP A 393 18.09 25.83 8.99
N ASP A 394 17.24 25.29 9.87
CA ASP A 394 17.61 24.91 11.23
C ASP A 394 18.60 23.73 11.21
N LYS A 395 19.65 23.84 12.03
CA LYS A 395 20.72 22.85 12.14
C LYS A 395 20.88 22.38 13.60
N TYR A 396 21.12 21.09 13.77
CA TYR A 396 21.75 20.55 14.97
C TYR A 396 23.27 20.70 14.84
N ILE A 397 23.93 21.15 15.91
CA ILE A 397 25.38 21.26 15.95
C ILE A 397 25.88 20.16 16.88
N LEU A 398 26.55 19.17 16.34
CA LEU A 398 27.29 18.20 17.13
C LEU A 398 28.70 18.73 17.36
N ILE A 399 29.06 18.84 18.62
CA ILE A 399 30.39 19.17 19.09
C ILE A 399 31.00 17.86 19.59
N TYR A 400 32.06 17.41 18.92
CA TYR A 400 32.81 16.22 19.27
C TYR A 400 34.23 16.63 19.68
N GLY A 401 34.71 16.11 20.83
CA GLY A 401 36.08 16.30 21.32
C GLY A 401 36.18 17.17 22.59
N GLN A 402 37.41 17.38 23.08
CA GLN A 402 37.69 18.30 24.19
C GLN A 402 37.29 19.73 23.80
N GLU A 403 36.98 20.57 24.79
CA GLU A 403 36.39 21.90 24.59
C GLU A 403 37.19 22.82 23.64
N ASP A 404 38.47 22.52 23.44
CA ASP A 404 39.37 23.27 22.54
C ASP A 404 39.43 22.72 21.11
N SER A 405 38.87 21.55 20.85
CA SER A 405 38.87 20.96 19.51
C SER A 405 37.69 21.49 18.68
N ASN A 406 38.00 22.29 17.66
CA ASN A 406 37.03 23.00 16.80
C ASN A 406 36.20 22.10 15.85
N HIS A 407 35.97 20.83 16.20
CA HIS A 407 35.29 19.87 15.33
C HIS A 407 33.77 19.98 15.51
N LYS A 408 33.16 20.88 14.72
CA LYS A 408 31.71 21.10 14.69
C LYS A 408 31.10 20.44 13.45
N ILE A 409 30.20 19.48 13.65
CA ILE A 409 29.42 18.88 12.58
C ILE A 409 28.01 19.46 12.64
N THR A 410 27.59 20.17 11.59
CA THR A 410 26.23 20.70 11.50
C THR A 410 25.35 19.80 10.64
N VAL A 411 24.26 19.30 11.20
CA VAL A 411 23.28 18.46 10.49
C VAL A 411 21.95 19.20 10.42
N ARG A 412 21.36 19.36 9.23
CA ARG A 412 20.03 19.99 9.10
C ARG A 412 18.98 19.14 9.80
N LYS A 413 18.07 19.78 10.56
CA LYS A 413 17.04 19.05 11.34
C LYS A 413 16.17 18.17 10.46
N VAL A 414 15.69 18.72 9.34
CA VAL A 414 14.86 18.01 8.36
C VAL A 414 15.56 16.78 7.79
N THR A 415 16.87 16.88 7.49
CA THR A 415 17.65 15.76 6.95
C THR A 415 17.78 14.64 7.98
N LEU A 416 18.11 14.97 9.24
CA LEU A 416 18.17 13.99 10.32
C LEU A 416 16.82 13.29 10.52
N GLN A 417 15.75 14.07 10.66
CA GLN A 417 14.40 13.55 10.89
C GLN A 417 13.88 12.73 9.70
N PHE A 418 14.24 13.09 8.47
CA PHE A 418 13.93 12.28 7.29
C PHE A 418 14.56 10.89 7.40
N PHE A 419 15.87 10.79 7.66
CA PHE A 419 16.53 9.50 7.86
C PHE A 419 15.94 8.71 9.03
N MET A 420 15.60 9.37 10.13
CA MET A 420 14.93 8.71 11.24
C MET A 420 13.53 8.20 10.86
N CYS A 421 12.76 8.96 10.08
CA CYS A 421 11.45 8.52 9.58
C CYS A 421 11.57 7.31 8.65
N LEU A 422 12.64 7.21 7.84
CA LEU A 422 12.87 6.06 6.96
C LEU A 422 13.02 4.73 7.73
N VAL A 423 13.46 4.75 9.00
CA VAL A 423 13.51 3.53 9.84
C VAL A 423 12.12 2.92 10.03
N ASN A 424 11.04 3.71 9.98
CA ASN A 424 9.68 3.16 10.01
C ASN A 424 9.35 2.27 8.82
N TYR A 425 10.09 2.39 7.72
CA TYR A 425 9.89 1.56 6.55
C TYR A 425 10.38 0.11 6.74
N THR A 426 11.07 -0.19 7.84
CA THR A 426 11.46 -1.55 8.20
C THR A 426 10.28 -2.50 8.42
N ASN A 427 9.10 -1.97 8.80
CA ASN A 427 7.89 -2.76 9.00
C ASN A 427 7.12 -3.05 7.68
N SER A 428 7.77 -2.88 6.52
CA SER A 428 7.31 -3.26 5.18
C SER A 428 5.78 -3.19 4.99
N ASN A 429 5.17 -1.99 4.93
CA ASN A 429 3.78 -1.72 4.46
C ASN A 429 3.29 -0.32 4.90
N ILE A 430 4.09 0.72 4.67
CA ILE A 430 3.76 2.09 5.11
C ILE A 430 3.76 3.13 3.98
N LEU A 431 3.80 2.70 2.71
CA LEU A 431 3.92 3.64 1.58
C LEU A 431 2.76 4.63 1.59
N TRP A 432 1.53 4.11 1.57
CA TRP A 432 0.35 4.94 1.43
C TRP A 432 0.03 5.72 2.70
N TRP A 433 0.42 5.20 3.87
CA TRP A 433 0.49 5.96 5.11
C TRP A 433 1.40 7.18 5.00
N SER A 434 2.62 6.96 4.54
CA SER A 434 3.63 8.01 4.41
C SER A 434 3.18 9.04 3.38
N ILE A 435 2.64 8.61 2.23
CA ILE A 435 2.08 9.51 1.21
C ILE A 435 0.93 10.35 1.77
N SER A 436 -0.01 9.74 2.52
CA SER A 436 -1.10 10.48 3.17
C SER A 436 -0.58 11.51 4.16
N GLY A 437 0.44 11.15 4.94
CA GLY A 437 1.19 12.03 5.83
C GLY A 437 1.83 13.20 5.08
N LEU A 438 2.56 12.93 3.98
CA LEU A 438 3.21 13.94 3.16
C LEU A 438 2.21 14.94 2.55
N ILE A 439 1.09 14.45 2.00
CA ILE A 439 0.04 15.28 1.41
C ILE A 439 -0.56 16.20 2.48
N MET A 440 -0.96 15.64 3.63
CA MET A 440 -1.57 16.42 4.69
C MET A 440 -0.58 17.35 5.40
N GLY A 441 0.68 16.94 5.53
CA GLY A 441 1.76 17.78 5.99
C GLY A 441 1.94 19.00 5.08
N PHE A 442 1.93 18.82 3.76
CA PHE A 442 2.04 19.92 2.80
C PHE A 442 0.88 20.92 2.90
N LEU A 443 -0.36 20.42 2.95
CA LEU A 443 -1.55 21.26 3.13
C LEU A 443 -1.50 22.00 4.48
N SER A 444 -1.03 21.33 5.53
CA SER A 444 -0.86 21.92 6.86
C SER A 444 0.23 22.97 6.88
N THR A 445 1.34 22.78 6.16
CA THR A 445 2.42 23.76 5.98
C THR A 445 1.90 25.05 5.37
N ILE A 446 1.08 24.96 4.30
CA ILE A 446 0.47 26.13 3.64
C ILE A 446 -0.49 26.84 4.59
N THR A 447 -1.36 26.07 5.24
CA THR A 447 -2.38 26.61 6.15
C THR A 447 -1.75 27.28 7.36
N LEU A 448 -0.78 26.63 8.00
CA LEU A 448 -0.05 27.13 9.16
C LEU A 448 0.73 28.40 8.81
N GLN A 449 1.41 28.45 7.66
CA GLN A 449 2.09 29.68 7.22
C GLN A 449 1.09 30.83 7.03
N GLY A 450 -0.07 30.55 6.44
CA GLY A 450 -1.15 31.52 6.27
C GLY A 450 -1.64 32.07 7.61
N LEU A 451 -1.89 31.17 8.58
CA LEU A 451 -2.34 31.53 9.94
C LEU A 451 -1.28 32.33 10.70
N LEU A 452 -0.02 31.88 10.71
CA LEU A 452 1.07 32.60 11.37
C LEU A 452 1.32 33.98 10.74
N ALA A 453 1.19 34.10 9.41
CA ALA A 453 1.29 35.40 8.73
C ALA A 453 0.09 36.31 9.07
N TYR A 454 -1.10 35.75 9.22
CA TYR A 454 -2.30 36.48 9.62
C TYR A 454 -2.19 37.01 11.05
N GLU A 455 -1.84 36.14 12.01
CA GLU A 455 -1.68 36.52 13.42
C GLU A 455 -0.58 37.57 13.61
N LYS A 456 0.59 37.38 13.00
CA LYS A 456 1.69 38.38 13.06
C LYS A 456 1.27 39.74 12.53
N ARG A 457 0.40 39.79 11.51
CA ARG A 457 -0.14 41.05 10.99
C ARG A 457 -1.09 41.71 11.99
N GLU A 458 -1.92 40.93 12.68
CA GLU A 458 -2.80 41.46 13.72
C GLU A 458 -2.01 41.99 14.93
N ASP A 459 -0.99 41.25 15.37
CA ASP A 459 -0.14 41.64 16.50
C ASP A 459 0.71 42.87 16.18
N SER A 460 1.17 43.01 14.92
CA SER A 460 1.89 44.22 14.47
C SER A 460 1.10 45.52 14.63
N ALA A 461 -0.23 45.45 14.69
CA ALA A 461 -1.07 46.62 14.94
C ALA A 461 -1.11 47.03 16.42
N LYS A 462 -0.70 46.13 17.33
CA LYS A 462 -0.79 46.30 18.79
C LYS A 462 0.55 46.64 19.46
N VAL A 463 1.67 46.36 18.80
CA VAL A 463 3.02 46.56 19.35
C VAL A 463 3.41 48.05 19.36
N LYS A 464 3.82 48.56 20.53
CA LYS A 464 4.29 49.94 20.74
C LYS A 464 5.82 50.08 20.77
N ASP A 465 6.56 48.98 20.87
CA ASP A 465 8.02 48.98 20.92
C ASP A 465 8.61 49.11 19.51
N VAL A 466 9.51 50.08 19.33
CA VAL A 466 10.15 50.41 18.04
C VAL A 466 11.06 49.28 17.55
N SER A 467 11.71 48.55 18.46
CA SER A 467 12.66 47.48 18.08
C SER A 467 11.94 46.25 17.51
N GLU A 468 10.85 45.85 18.17
CA GLU A 468 9.97 44.78 17.72
C GLU A 468 9.24 45.20 16.43
N PHE A 469 8.87 46.49 16.33
CA PHE A 469 8.26 47.07 15.14
C PHE A 469 9.13 46.89 13.89
N ILE A 470 10.46 47.06 13.95
CA ILE A 470 11.33 46.90 12.76
C ILE A 470 11.27 45.46 12.23
N THR A 471 11.32 44.46 13.12
CA THR A 471 11.23 43.05 12.71
C THR A 471 9.84 42.68 12.17
N LEU A 472 8.78 43.22 12.78
CA LEU A 472 7.40 43.06 12.33
C LEU A 472 7.13 43.81 11.01
N GLU A 473 7.79 44.94 10.78
CA GLU A 473 7.63 45.74 9.56
C GLU A 473 8.17 45.00 8.34
N HIS A 474 9.28 44.26 8.49
CA HIS A 474 9.78 43.38 7.44
C HIS A 474 8.73 42.31 7.05
N TYR A 475 8.06 41.71 8.04
CA TYR A 475 6.95 40.78 7.80
C TYR A 475 5.71 41.46 7.19
N ARG A 476 5.42 42.70 7.56
CA ARG A 476 4.28 43.45 7.03
C ARG A 476 4.47 43.82 5.55
N ARG A 477 5.71 44.15 5.14
CA ARG A 477 6.04 44.51 3.76
C ARG A 477 6.11 43.29 2.83
N THR A 478 6.38 42.10 3.36
CA THR A 478 6.35 40.90 2.53
C THR A 478 4.90 40.50 2.23
N PRO A 479 4.50 40.47 0.95
CA PRO A 479 3.14 40.06 0.59
C PRO A 479 2.93 38.59 0.97
N LEU A 480 1.76 38.27 1.52
CA LEU A 480 1.41 36.93 2.04
C LEU A 480 1.62 35.82 1.00
N TRP A 481 1.38 36.10 -0.28
CA TRP A 481 1.63 35.14 -1.36
C TRP A 481 3.11 34.74 -1.46
N ARG A 482 4.08 35.64 -1.20
CA ARG A 482 5.51 35.30 -1.24
C ARG A 482 5.90 34.38 -0.08
N LEU A 483 5.32 34.61 1.10
CA LEU A 483 5.52 33.73 2.26
C LEU A 483 4.95 32.34 1.99
N ILE A 484 3.71 32.26 1.49
CA ILE A 484 3.08 30.98 1.09
C ILE A 484 3.90 30.30 -0.01
N TRP A 485 4.34 31.03 -1.03
CA TRP A 485 5.15 30.47 -2.12
C TRP A 485 6.50 29.95 -1.63
N SER A 486 7.13 30.62 -0.67
CA SER A 486 8.35 30.12 -0.02
C SER A 486 8.07 28.79 0.70
N SER A 487 6.98 28.71 1.46
CA SER A 487 6.56 27.47 2.14
C SER A 487 6.23 26.35 1.16
N VAL A 488 5.56 26.66 0.05
CA VAL A 488 5.27 25.70 -1.05
C VAL A 488 6.58 25.17 -1.63
N LYS A 489 7.54 26.04 -1.97
CA LYS A 489 8.85 25.62 -2.49
C LYS A 489 9.59 24.69 -1.51
N LYS A 490 9.64 25.06 -0.22
CA LYS A 490 10.28 24.25 0.83
C LYS A 490 9.57 22.89 1.01
N GLY A 491 8.24 22.88 1.03
CA GLY A 491 7.43 21.66 1.14
C GLY A 491 7.60 20.72 -0.07
N ILE A 492 7.56 21.26 -1.28
CA ILE A 492 7.81 20.51 -2.52
C ILE A 492 9.22 19.92 -2.52
N ALA A 493 10.23 20.66 -2.06
CA ALA A 493 11.60 20.14 -1.98
C ALA A 493 11.70 18.91 -1.06
N VAL A 494 11.05 18.94 0.11
CA VAL A 494 11.02 17.79 1.04
C VAL A 494 10.23 16.61 0.45
N ILE A 495 9.08 16.86 -0.17
CA ILE A 495 8.29 15.80 -0.83
C ILE A 495 9.06 15.20 -2.01
N GLY A 496 9.67 16.04 -2.85
CA GLY A 496 10.44 15.61 -4.02
C GLY A 496 11.66 14.77 -3.67
N LEU A 497 12.23 14.94 -2.48
CA LEU A 497 13.28 14.07 -1.96
C LEU A 497 12.71 12.79 -1.32
N THR A 498 11.63 12.92 -0.53
CA THR A 498 11.09 11.79 0.26
C THR A 498 10.37 10.78 -0.61
N LEU A 499 9.53 11.23 -1.54
CA LEU A 499 8.64 10.37 -2.33
C LEU A 499 9.40 9.36 -3.21
N PRO A 500 10.45 9.72 -3.97
CA PRO A 500 11.20 8.75 -4.76
C PRO A 500 11.86 7.67 -3.90
N VAL A 501 12.35 8.06 -2.73
CA VAL A 501 12.96 7.12 -1.77
C VAL A 501 11.93 6.13 -1.26
N LEU A 502 10.75 6.60 -0.86
CA LEU A 502 9.64 5.72 -0.46
C LEU A 502 9.20 4.79 -1.59
N MET A 503 9.11 5.30 -2.82
CA MET A 503 8.75 4.49 -3.99
C MET A 503 9.81 3.42 -4.31
N ALA A 504 11.09 3.74 -4.23
CA ALA A 504 12.18 2.79 -4.44
C ALA A 504 12.16 1.68 -3.38
N TRP A 505 11.96 2.03 -2.12
CA TRP A 505 11.83 1.07 -1.03
C TRP A 505 10.57 0.21 -1.18
N ASN A 506 9.43 0.82 -1.55
CA ASN A 506 8.22 0.07 -1.83
C ASN A 506 8.45 -0.95 -2.95
N SER A 507 9.04 -0.51 -4.07
CA SER A 507 9.33 -1.38 -5.21
C SER A 507 10.26 -2.54 -4.83
N TYR A 508 11.20 -2.33 -3.90
CA TYR A 508 12.06 -3.38 -3.38
C TYR A 508 11.27 -4.40 -2.55
N TYR A 509 10.43 -3.94 -1.62
CA TYR A 509 9.65 -4.83 -0.74
C TYR A 509 8.47 -5.51 -1.43
N THR A 510 7.85 -4.87 -2.42
CA THR A 510 6.76 -5.46 -3.20
C THR A 510 7.28 -6.32 -4.34
N ARG A 511 8.60 -6.51 -4.47
CA ARG A 511 9.16 -7.42 -5.46
C ARG A 511 8.68 -8.82 -5.15
N GLU A 512 7.90 -9.39 -6.07
CA GLU A 512 7.36 -10.73 -5.93
C GLU A 512 8.53 -11.73 -5.89
N SER A 513 8.61 -12.49 -4.80
CA SER A 513 9.47 -13.67 -4.74
C SER A 513 8.81 -14.78 -5.56
N MET A 514 9.47 -15.24 -6.61
CA MET A 514 9.04 -16.42 -7.34
C MET A 514 9.24 -17.64 -6.44
N VAL A 515 8.17 -18.38 -6.18
CA VAL A 515 8.23 -19.64 -5.46
C VAL A 515 8.91 -20.67 -6.34
N THR A 516 9.94 -21.31 -5.82
CA THR A 516 10.62 -22.38 -6.54
C THR A 516 9.75 -23.63 -6.57
N SER A 517 9.90 -24.43 -7.64
CA SER A 517 9.22 -25.75 -7.75
C SER A 517 9.42 -26.62 -6.50
N THR A 518 10.62 -26.57 -5.92
CA THR A 518 10.95 -27.31 -4.69
C THR A 518 10.15 -26.83 -3.49
N GLU A 519 10.00 -25.52 -3.30
CA GLU A 519 9.20 -24.94 -2.21
C GLU A 519 7.72 -25.28 -2.37
N LEU A 520 7.17 -25.17 -3.59
CA LEU A 520 5.77 -25.53 -3.87
C LEU A 520 5.50 -27.01 -3.56
N ASN A 521 6.46 -27.88 -3.85
CA ASN A 521 6.34 -29.32 -3.58
C ASN A 521 6.32 -29.66 -2.08
N THR A 522 6.79 -28.77 -1.20
CA THR A 522 6.80 -29.01 0.26
C THR A 522 5.43 -28.83 0.93
N ILE A 523 4.45 -28.24 0.25
CA ILE A 523 3.15 -27.90 0.86
C ILE A 523 2.35 -29.15 1.25
N SER A 524 2.47 -30.23 0.49
CA SER A 524 1.76 -31.49 0.76
C SER A 524 2.51 -32.69 0.20
N GLN A 525 2.27 -33.86 0.80
CA GLN A 525 2.75 -35.16 0.36
C GLN A 525 1.71 -35.96 -0.45
N ASP A 526 0.53 -35.39 -0.75
CA ASP A 526 -0.50 -36.06 -1.53
C ASP A 526 0.00 -36.48 -2.92
N ARG A 527 -0.60 -37.50 -3.51
CA ARG A 527 -0.21 -37.98 -4.85
C ARG A 527 -0.24 -36.85 -5.89
N TYR A 528 -1.31 -36.06 -5.90
CA TYR A 528 -1.43 -34.88 -6.76
C TYR A 528 -1.45 -33.62 -5.90
N LEU A 529 -0.70 -32.59 -6.33
CA LEU A 529 -0.80 -31.26 -5.74
C LEU A 529 -2.06 -30.56 -6.25
N PHE A 530 -2.29 -30.63 -7.56
CA PHE A 530 -3.44 -30.02 -8.23
C PHE A 530 -4.16 -31.03 -9.10
N THR A 531 -5.48 -31.10 -8.96
CA THR A 531 -6.38 -31.66 -9.97
C THR A 531 -7.29 -30.55 -10.46
N PHE A 532 -7.02 -30.07 -11.67
CA PHE A 532 -7.88 -29.11 -12.34
C PHE A 532 -9.11 -29.83 -12.89
N VAL A 533 -10.28 -29.24 -12.74
CA VAL A 533 -11.55 -29.78 -13.22
C VAL A 533 -12.13 -28.75 -14.18
N PHE A 534 -11.90 -28.95 -15.48
CA PHE A 534 -12.45 -28.11 -16.53
C PHE A 534 -13.84 -28.64 -16.89
N MET A 535 -14.86 -27.89 -16.49
CA MET A 535 -16.24 -28.19 -16.82
C MET A 535 -16.62 -27.53 -18.13
N THR A 536 -17.24 -28.28 -19.01
CA THR A 536 -17.62 -27.81 -20.34
C THR A 536 -19.00 -28.33 -20.71
N ALA A 537 -19.77 -27.46 -21.38
CA ALA A 537 -21.12 -27.75 -21.82
C ALA A 537 -21.30 -27.19 -23.25
N PRO A 538 -22.18 -27.79 -24.08
CA PRO A 538 -22.51 -27.24 -25.38
C PRO A 538 -22.97 -25.77 -25.26
N ARG A 539 -22.60 -24.93 -26.23
CA ARG A 539 -22.96 -23.51 -26.25
C ARG A 539 -23.51 -23.13 -27.62
N ARG A 540 -24.36 -22.11 -27.67
CA ARG A 540 -24.90 -21.63 -28.95
C ARG A 540 -23.76 -21.16 -29.86
N GLY A 541 -23.69 -21.74 -31.05
CA GLY A 541 -22.66 -21.43 -32.04
C GLY A 541 -21.33 -22.16 -31.85
N ASP A 542 -21.25 -23.10 -30.90
CA ASP A 542 -20.08 -23.95 -30.64
C ASP A 542 -18.73 -23.20 -30.66
N PRO A 543 -18.56 -22.12 -29.87
CA PRO A 543 -17.28 -21.44 -29.77
C PRO A 543 -16.20 -22.35 -29.16
N ALA A 544 -14.99 -22.30 -29.71
CA ALA A 544 -13.85 -23.10 -29.26
C ALA A 544 -13.18 -22.55 -27.98
N TYR A 545 -13.97 -22.24 -26.95
CA TYR A 545 -13.43 -21.73 -25.68
C TYR A 545 -12.62 -22.79 -24.94
N LEU A 546 -13.12 -24.03 -24.89
CA LEU A 546 -12.44 -25.13 -24.20
C LEU A 546 -11.00 -25.29 -24.67
N THR A 547 -10.77 -25.32 -25.98
CA THR A 547 -9.43 -25.45 -26.58
C THR A 547 -8.52 -24.30 -26.13
N ARG A 548 -8.99 -23.05 -26.25
CA ARG A 548 -8.20 -21.86 -25.85
C ARG A 548 -7.89 -21.83 -24.36
N THR A 549 -8.85 -22.24 -23.54
CA THR A 549 -8.67 -22.33 -22.10
C THR A 549 -7.61 -23.38 -21.78
N ILE A 550 -7.72 -24.60 -22.30
CA ILE A 550 -6.72 -25.66 -22.07
C ILE A 550 -5.33 -25.25 -22.57
N GLU A 551 -5.22 -24.65 -23.76
CA GLU A 551 -3.96 -24.11 -24.31
C GLU A 551 -3.27 -23.18 -23.31
N SER A 552 -4.00 -22.22 -22.76
CA SER A 552 -3.43 -21.24 -21.82
C SER A 552 -2.83 -21.88 -20.55
N TYR A 553 -3.32 -23.05 -20.12
CA TYR A 553 -2.72 -23.78 -19.01
C TYR A 553 -1.52 -24.61 -19.45
N LEU A 554 -1.65 -25.36 -20.55
CA LEU A 554 -0.59 -26.22 -21.06
C LEU A 554 0.64 -25.44 -21.52
N GLU A 555 0.49 -24.19 -21.98
CA GLU A 555 1.59 -23.27 -22.26
C GLU A 555 2.51 -23.07 -21.04
N ASN A 556 1.93 -23.07 -19.84
CA ASN A 556 2.65 -22.88 -18.59
C ASN A 556 3.20 -24.18 -17.98
N TRP A 557 2.83 -25.35 -18.52
CA TRP A 557 3.26 -26.64 -17.98
C TRP A 557 4.39 -27.22 -18.84
N PRO A 558 5.52 -27.63 -18.23
CA PRO A 558 6.65 -28.15 -18.99
C PRO A 558 6.31 -29.49 -19.65
N GLU A 559 6.82 -29.73 -20.86
CA GLU A 559 6.65 -31.01 -21.55
C GLU A 559 7.47 -32.13 -20.90
N TYR A 560 8.55 -31.83 -20.18
CA TYR A 560 9.41 -32.81 -19.50
C TYR A 560 9.76 -32.30 -18.08
N PRO A 561 8.84 -32.36 -17.11
CA PRO A 561 9.10 -31.93 -15.74
C PRO A 561 10.12 -32.85 -15.07
N SER A 562 11.00 -32.26 -14.27
CA SER A 562 11.96 -33.03 -13.45
C SER A 562 11.24 -33.95 -12.45
N PRO A 563 11.84 -35.08 -12.02
CA PRO A 563 11.24 -36.06 -11.10
C PRO A 563 10.68 -35.48 -9.78
N ASN A 564 11.27 -34.38 -9.31
CA ASN A 564 10.88 -33.73 -8.06
C ASN A 564 10.05 -32.45 -8.29
N SER A 565 9.60 -32.23 -9.53
CA SER A 565 8.82 -31.06 -9.89
C SER A 565 7.35 -31.22 -9.48
N PRO A 566 6.70 -30.16 -8.98
CA PRO A 566 5.26 -30.17 -8.69
C PRO A 566 4.42 -30.47 -9.93
N TYR A 567 4.93 -30.17 -11.15
CA TYR A 567 4.22 -30.46 -12.40
C TYR A 567 4.00 -31.97 -12.62
N GLN A 568 4.83 -32.87 -12.07
CA GLN A 568 4.54 -34.31 -12.12
C GLN A 568 3.31 -34.71 -11.29
N ARG A 569 2.93 -33.84 -10.35
CA ARG A 569 1.79 -33.98 -9.46
C ARG A 569 0.62 -33.07 -9.88
N MET A 570 0.63 -32.58 -11.13
CA MET A 570 -0.49 -31.84 -11.73
C MET A 570 -1.21 -32.70 -12.76
N GLN A 571 -2.53 -32.57 -12.80
CA GLN A 571 -3.37 -33.17 -13.83
C GLN A 571 -4.62 -32.31 -14.04
N ALA A 572 -5.24 -32.43 -15.21
CA ALA A 572 -6.49 -31.80 -15.56
C ALA A 572 -7.51 -32.85 -16.02
N ILE A 573 -8.71 -32.77 -15.45
CA ILE A 573 -9.87 -33.58 -15.81
C ILE A 573 -10.78 -32.68 -16.64
N ILE A 574 -10.97 -33.03 -17.91
CA ILE A 574 -11.93 -32.38 -18.79
C ILE A 574 -13.24 -33.13 -18.66
N TYR A 575 -14.21 -32.52 -18.00
CA TYR A 575 -15.45 -33.16 -17.59
C TYR A 575 -16.66 -32.57 -18.31
N THR A 576 -17.48 -33.46 -18.88
CA THR A 576 -18.81 -33.14 -19.40
C THR A 576 -19.80 -34.23 -19.00
N HIS A 577 -21.07 -33.86 -18.78
CA HIS A 577 -22.17 -34.82 -18.63
C HIS A 577 -23.12 -34.81 -19.83
N PHE A 578 -22.70 -34.16 -20.92
CA PHE A 578 -23.44 -34.11 -22.18
C PHE A 578 -22.91 -35.20 -23.11
N SER A 579 -23.80 -36.10 -23.55
CA SER A 579 -23.46 -37.16 -24.50
C SER A 579 -23.07 -36.57 -25.87
N ASN A 580 -23.70 -35.47 -26.29
CA ASN A 580 -23.37 -34.75 -27.52
C ASN A 580 -22.70 -33.39 -27.20
N HIS A 581 -21.41 -33.28 -27.52
CA HIS A 581 -20.65 -32.04 -27.32
C HIS A 581 -19.49 -31.93 -28.32
N SER A 582 -19.75 -31.29 -29.46
CA SER A 582 -18.79 -31.13 -30.58
C SER A 582 -17.44 -30.54 -30.14
N GLN A 583 -17.44 -29.45 -29.38
CA GLN A 583 -16.21 -28.79 -28.92
C GLN A 583 -15.38 -29.65 -27.95
N TYR A 584 -16.03 -30.50 -27.15
CA TYR A 584 -15.31 -31.49 -26.34
C TYR A 584 -14.61 -32.52 -27.22
N ASP A 585 -15.30 -33.06 -28.24
CA ASP A 585 -14.72 -34.06 -29.15
C ASP A 585 -13.54 -33.48 -29.95
N LEU A 586 -13.69 -32.26 -30.47
CA LEU A 586 -12.62 -31.55 -31.18
C LEU A 586 -11.41 -31.26 -30.29
N ALA A 587 -11.63 -30.76 -29.07
CA ALA A 587 -10.54 -30.52 -28.12
C ALA A 587 -9.84 -31.84 -27.75
N LYS A 588 -10.61 -32.92 -27.55
CA LYS A 588 -10.08 -34.25 -27.25
C LYS A 588 -9.20 -34.76 -28.37
N GLU A 589 -9.67 -34.70 -29.62
CA GLU A 589 -8.89 -35.10 -30.79
C GLU A 589 -7.60 -34.27 -30.90
N HIS A 590 -7.71 -32.95 -30.75
CA HIS A 590 -6.57 -32.03 -30.83
C HIS A 590 -5.48 -32.37 -29.81
N PHE A 591 -5.81 -32.45 -28.51
CA PHE A 591 -4.79 -32.65 -27.47
C PHE A 591 -4.35 -34.10 -27.30
N SER A 592 -5.15 -35.09 -27.72
CA SER A 592 -4.72 -36.50 -27.66
C SER A 592 -3.50 -36.78 -28.53
N ASN A 593 -3.25 -35.93 -29.54
CA ASN A 593 -2.09 -36.02 -30.42
C ASN A 593 -0.86 -35.25 -29.91
N THR A 594 -0.96 -34.59 -28.75
CA THR A 594 0.15 -33.79 -28.16
C THR A 594 0.75 -34.48 -26.95
N THR A 595 2.08 -34.39 -26.76
CA THR A 595 2.78 -34.97 -25.60
C THR A 595 2.23 -34.43 -24.28
N LYS A 596 2.00 -33.10 -24.20
CA LYS A 596 1.43 -32.45 -23.02
C LYS A 596 0.01 -32.92 -22.74
N GLY A 597 -0.83 -33.03 -23.77
CA GLY A 597 -2.19 -33.50 -23.66
C GLY A 597 -2.28 -34.92 -23.10
N GLN A 598 -1.50 -35.85 -23.66
CA GLN A 598 -1.43 -37.23 -23.20
C GLN A 598 -0.96 -37.37 -21.75
N ARG A 599 -0.08 -36.47 -21.30
CA ARG A 599 0.45 -36.50 -19.93
C ARG A 599 -0.51 -35.91 -18.92
N TYR A 600 -1.03 -34.71 -19.19
CA TYR A 600 -1.71 -33.91 -18.18
C TYR A 600 -3.22 -34.03 -18.24
N LEU A 601 -3.81 -34.33 -19.40
CA LEU A 601 -5.25 -34.30 -19.59
C LEU A 601 -5.87 -35.69 -19.45
N LYS A 602 -7.00 -35.75 -18.75
CA LYS A 602 -7.89 -36.92 -18.68
C LYS A 602 -9.29 -36.50 -19.10
N TRP A 603 -9.89 -37.27 -19.99
CA TRP A 603 -11.18 -36.96 -20.60
C TRP A 603 -12.27 -37.81 -19.96
N VAL A 604 -13.25 -37.17 -19.32
CA VAL A 604 -14.40 -37.83 -18.69
C VAL A 604 -15.69 -37.31 -19.31
N ARG A 605 -16.52 -38.23 -19.79
CA ARG A 605 -17.85 -37.95 -20.33
C ARG A 605 -18.84 -38.89 -19.66
N GLU A 606 -19.84 -38.32 -18.99
CA GLU A 606 -21.02 -39.05 -18.55
C GLU A 606 -22.14 -38.94 -19.58
N ASP A 607 -23.03 -39.93 -19.59
CA ASP A 607 -24.24 -39.88 -20.39
C ASP A 607 -25.28 -38.95 -19.77
N GLY A 608 -25.84 -38.07 -20.60
CA GLY A 608 -26.83 -37.08 -20.16
C GLY A 608 -27.04 -35.98 -21.20
N ASN A 609 -28.15 -35.27 -21.09
CA ASN A 609 -28.47 -34.08 -21.90
C ASN A 609 -29.17 -32.98 -21.08
N ASP A 610 -29.15 -33.09 -19.76
CA ASP A 610 -29.88 -32.19 -18.86
C ASP A 610 -29.15 -30.86 -18.71
N TRP A 611 -29.86 -29.75 -18.90
CA TRP A 611 -29.29 -28.40 -18.71
C TRP A 611 -29.33 -27.97 -17.24
N ASN A 612 -28.74 -28.78 -16.36
CA ASN A 612 -28.69 -28.51 -14.93
C ASN A 612 -27.24 -28.25 -14.48
N GLN A 613 -26.87 -26.97 -14.42
CA GLN A 613 -25.53 -26.54 -14.01
C GLN A 613 -25.16 -27.06 -12.60
N ARG A 614 -26.09 -27.08 -11.65
CA ARG A 614 -25.83 -27.58 -10.28
C ARG A 614 -25.42 -29.03 -10.30
N MET A 615 -26.22 -29.85 -10.99
CA MET A 615 -25.96 -31.28 -11.11
C MET A 615 -24.63 -31.53 -11.83
N HIS A 616 -24.34 -30.74 -12.87
CA HIS A 616 -23.08 -30.84 -13.60
C HIS A 616 -21.87 -30.60 -12.69
N VAL A 617 -21.86 -29.49 -11.94
CA VAL A 617 -20.77 -29.14 -11.02
C VAL A 617 -20.68 -30.15 -9.86
N SER A 618 -21.83 -30.55 -9.31
CA SER A 618 -21.90 -31.53 -8.22
C SER A 618 -21.25 -32.85 -8.63
N LYS A 619 -21.67 -33.43 -9.77
CA LYS A 619 -21.14 -34.71 -10.25
C LYS A 619 -19.65 -34.63 -10.59
N ALA A 620 -19.20 -33.51 -11.17
CA ALA A 620 -17.78 -33.30 -11.46
C ALA A 620 -16.93 -33.34 -10.19
N LEU A 621 -17.35 -32.61 -9.14
CA LEU A 621 -16.65 -32.57 -7.85
C LEU A 621 -16.70 -33.92 -7.14
N ASP A 622 -17.87 -34.57 -7.13
CA ASP A 622 -18.05 -35.90 -6.52
C ASP A 622 -17.09 -36.91 -7.17
N PHE A 623 -17.12 -37.02 -8.50
CA PHE A 623 -16.24 -37.90 -9.27
C PHE A 623 -14.76 -37.70 -8.95
N VAL A 624 -14.25 -36.45 -8.95
CA VAL A 624 -12.82 -36.22 -8.73
C VAL A 624 -12.40 -36.45 -7.28
N THR A 625 -13.27 -36.16 -6.31
CA THR A 625 -12.97 -36.36 -4.88
C THR A 625 -13.02 -37.82 -4.46
N GLU A 626 -13.76 -38.67 -5.18
CA GLU A 626 -13.75 -40.12 -5.00
C GLU A 626 -12.58 -40.80 -5.73
N THR A 627 -12.23 -40.31 -6.93
CA THR A 627 -11.28 -40.99 -7.81
C THR A 627 -9.82 -40.64 -7.53
N TYR A 628 -9.54 -39.40 -7.12
CA TYR A 628 -8.17 -38.88 -7.00
C TYR A 628 -7.89 -38.37 -5.60
N GLN A 629 -6.66 -38.58 -5.12
CA GLN A 629 -6.16 -37.95 -3.90
C GLN A 629 -5.30 -36.75 -4.26
N SER A 630 -5.84 -35.56 -4.01
CA SER A 630 -5.22 -34.29 -4.41
C SER A 630 -5.23 -33.28 -3.27
N THR A 631 -4.22 -32.43 -3.17
CA THR A 631 -4.21 -31.36 -2.16
C THR A 631 -5.23 -30.26 -2.46
N TYR A 632 -5.44 -29.95 -3.74
CA TYR A 632 -6.49 -29.06 -4.20
C TYR A 632 -7.22 -29.62 -5.42
N TYR A 633 -8.54 -29.42 -5.43
CA TYR A 633 -9.38 -29.57 -6.60
C TYR A 633 -9.71 -28.17 -7.13
N ALA A 634 -9.19 -27.86 -8.31
CA ALA A 634 -9.30 -26.53 -8.89
C ALA A 634 -10.45 -26.51 -9.91
N LEU A 635 -11.56 -25.85 -9.57
CA LEU A 635 -12.74 -25.75 -10.41
C LEU A 635 -12.58 -24.65 -11.47
N MET A 636 -12.67 -25.04 -12.75
CA MET A 636 -12.52 -24.14 -13.90
C MET A 636 -13.70 -24.30 -14.85
N GLU A 637 -14.23 -23.19 -15.33
CA GLU A 637 -15.12 -23.16 -16.50
C GLU A 637 -14.27 -23.15 -17.79
N ASP A 638 -14.87 -23.56 -18.90
CA ASP A 638 -14.18 -23.73 -20.20
C ASP A 638 -13.86 -22.42 -20.94
N ASP A 639 -14.20 -21.27 -20.39
CA ASP A 639 -14.01 -19.92 -20.95
C ASP A 639 -13.24 -18.97 -20.03
N PHE A 640 -12.40 -19.53 -19.15
CA PHE A 640 -11.49 -18.80 -18.27
C PHE A 640 -10.02 -19.19 -18.47
N PRO A 641 -9.38 -18.75 -19.57
CA PRO A 641 -7.93 -18.88 -19.73
C PRO A 641 -7.13 -18.14 -18.66
N VAL A 642 -5.93 -18.65 -18.37
CA VAL A 642 -4.91 -17.95 -17.57
C VAL A 642 -4.30 -16.83 -18.40
N CYS A 643 -3.98 -15.70 -17.77
CA CYS A 643 -3.50 -14.50 -18.45
C CYS A 643 -2.12 -14.63 -19.09
N GLY A 644 -1.30 -15.57 -18.61
CA GLY A 644 0.06 -15.81 -19.08
C GLY A 644 0.96 -16.40 -17.99
N ALA A 645 2.25 -16.53 -18.29
CA ALA A 645 3.24 -17.13 -17.38
C ALA A 645 3.42 -16.36 -16.08
N ARG A 646 3.35 -15.02 -16.13
CA ARG A 646 3.44 -14.21 -14.91
C ARG A 646 2.29 -14.50 -13.96
N GLU A 647 1.06 -14.51 -14.45
CA GLU A 647 -0.13 -14.78 -13.63
C GLU A 647 -0.19 -16.24 -13.18
N TRP A 648 0.32 -17.18 -13.99
CA TRP A 648 0.52 -18.56 -13.54
C TRP A 648 1.45 -18.64 -12.33
N HIS A 649 2.60 -17.97 -12.37
CA HIS A 649 3.49 -17.89 -11.20
C HIS A 649 2.84 -17.19 -10.01
N ALA A 650 1.96 -16.20 -10.25
CA ALA A 650 1.18 -15.60 -9.19
C ALA A 650 0.19 -16.60 -8.55
N ILE A 651 -0.42 -17.51 -9.33
CA ILE A 651 -1.25 -18.61 -8.79
C ILE A 651 -0.40 -19.51 -7.89
N GLU A 652 0.77 -19.94 -8.36
CA GLU A 652 1.70 -20.78 -7.58
C GLU A 652 2.11 -20.08 -6.28
N ASN A 653 2.46 -18.80 -6.36
CA ASN A 653 2.84 -17.99 -5.21
C ASN A 653 1.70 -17.86 -4.19
N VAL A 654 0.47 -17.58 -4.62
CA VAL A 654 -0.69 -17.45 -3.72
C VAL A 654 -0.97 -18.78 -3.03
N ILE A 655 -0.92 -19.90 -3.74
CA ILE A 655 -1.15 -21.23 -3.15
C ILE A 655 -0.05 -21.59 -2.15
N TYR A 656 1.21 -21.32 -2.48
CA TYR A 656 2.32 -21.53 -1.54
C TYR A 656 2.16 -20.70 -0.27
N LYS A 657 1.87 -19.42 -0.42
CA LYS A 657 1.62 -18.53 0.72
C LYS A 657 0.39 -18.96 1.51
N ALA A 658 -0.67 -19.45 0.85
CA ALA A 658 -1.85 -19.99 1.53
C ALA A 658 -1.49 -21.20 2.40
N GLY A 659 -0.75 -22.17 1.84
CA GLY A 659 -0.29 -23.35 2.58
C GLY A 659 0.64 -23.01 3.75
N LYS A 660 1.50 -21.98 3.58
CA LYS A 660 2.48 -21.57 4.60
C LYS A 660 1.89 -20.71 5.71
N PHE A 661 1.09 -19.71 5.36
CA PHE A 661 0.62 -18.68 6.30
C PHE A 661 -0.80 -18.95 6.82
N VAL A 662 -1.60 -19.74 6.11
CA VAL A 662 -2.97 -20.09 6.49
C VAL A 662 -3.18 -21.60 6.30
N PRO A 663 -2.41 -22.48 6.98
CA PRO A 663 -2.40 -23.93 6.67
C PRO A 663 -3.78 -24.59 6.70
N ASN A 664 -4.71 -24.07 7.50
CA ASN A 664 -6.09 -24.55 7.64
C ASN A 664 -7.09 -23.80 6.74
N HIS A 665 -6.65 -23.13 5.67
CA HIS A 665 -7.57 -22.49 4.72
C HIS A 665 -8.45 -23.53 4.02
N CYS A 666 -9.73 -23.21 3.85
CA CYS A 666 -10.66 -24.08 3.13
C CYS A 666 -10.47 -24.04 1.59
N GLY A 667 -9.87 -22.98 1.07
CA GLY A 667 -9.55 -22.88 -0.35
C GLY A 667 -8.86 -21.58 -0.74
N VAL A 668 -8.47 -21.51 -2.00
CA VAL A 668 -7.87 -20.32 -2.64
C VAL A 668 -8.76 -19.91 -3.81
N PHE A 669 -9.02 -18.62 -3.97
CA PHE A 669 -9.79 -18.08 -5.10
C PHE A 669 -9.00 -17.00 -5.83
N VAL A 670 -8.64 -17.27 -7.08
CA VAL A 670 -7.79 -16.41 -7.92
C VAL A 670 -8.48 -15.87 -9.18
N GLY A 671 -9.69 -16.38 -9.45
CA GLY A 671 -10.51 -16.03 -10.60
C GLY A 671 -11.76 -15.26 -10.19
N THR A 672 -12.87 -15.52 -10.87
CA THR A 672 -14.17 -14.90 -10.62
C THR A 672 -15.27 -15.90 -11.01
N GLY A 673 -16.50 -15.69 -10.55
CA GLY A 673 -17.61 -16.61 -10.82
C GLY A 673 -17.33 -18.00 -10.24
N GLY A 674 -17.55 -19.05 -11.04
CA GLY A 674 -17.25 -20.44 -10.68
C GLY A 674 -15.84 -20.91 -11.03
N SER A 675 -15.01 -20.04 -11.62
CA SER A 675 -13.66 -20.37 -12.12
C SER A 675 -12.54 -19.87 -11.21
N GLY A 676 -11.45 -20.64 -11.11
CA GLY A 676 -10.29 -20.24 -10.31
C GLY A 676 -10.45 -20.55 -8.82
N LEU A 677 -11.36 -21.47 -8.47
CA LEU A 677 -11.62 -21.91 -7.10
C LEU A 677 -10.82 -23.19 -6.80
N PHE A 678 -9.81 -23.09 -5.93
CA PHE A 678 -8.98 -24.20 -5.46
C PHE A 678 -9.50 -24.68 -4.11
N LEU A 679 -10.28 -25.76 -4.10
CA LEU A 679 -10.96 -26.28 -2.93
C LEU A 679 -10.09 -27.36 -2.25
N LYS A 680 -10.04 -27.34 -0.92
CA LYS A 680 -9.51 -28.49 -0.15
C LYS A 680 -10.43 -29.71 -0.32
N PRO A 681 -9.91 -30.94 -0.12
CA PRO A 681 -10.67 -32.17 -0.37
C PRO A 681 -12.01 -32.23 0.35
N ASP A 682 -12.02 -31.96 1.66
CA ASP A 682 -13.24 -32.02 2.47
C ASP A 682 -14.27 -30.99 2.02
N LEU A 683 -13.81 -29.79 1.65
CA LEU A 683 -14.68 -28.74 1.14
C LEU A 683 -15.23 -29.09 -0.25
N ALA A 684 -14.43 -29.65 -1.14
CA ALA A 684 -14.88 -30.06 -2.48
C ALA A 684 -16.01 -31.09 -2.40
N ARG A 685 -15.88 -32.07 -1.48
CA ARG A 685 -16.91 -33.07 -1.20
C ARG A 685 -18.15 -32.46 -0.54
N LEU A 686 -17.98 -31.54 0.41
CA LEU A 686 -19.12 -30.85 1.02
C LEU A 686 -19.85 -29.99 -0.04
N ALA A 687 -19.10 -29.27 -0.87
CA ALA A 687 -19.64 -28.41 -1.90
C ALA A 687 -20.50 -29.19 -2.91
N SER A 688 -20.10 -30.41 -3.32
CA SER A 688 -20.93 -31.25 -4.20
C SER A 688 -22.32 -31.49 -3.60
N GLN A 689 -22.39 -31.81 -2.30
CA GLN A 689 -23.66 -32.05 -1.60
C GLN A 689 -24.50 -30.77 -1.44
N LEU A 690 -23.86 -29.65 -1.09
CA LEU A 690 -24.55 -28.37 -0.87
C LEU A 690 -25.16 -27.80 -2.16
N LEU A 691 -24.54 -28.05 -3.31
CA LEU A 691 -25.04 -27.62 -4.62
C LEU A 691 -26.42 -28.18 -4.95
N LEU A 692 -26.72 -29.40 -4.47
CA LEU A 692 -28.01 -30.06 -4.63
C LEU A 692 -29.02 -29.65 -3.56
N SER A 693 -28.55 -29.21 -2.39
CA SER A 693 -29.39 -28.83 -1.25
C SER A 693 -29.92 -27.39 -1.37
N TYR A 694 -29.09 -26.45 -1.83
CA TYR A 694 -29.45 -25.03 -1.91
C TYR A 694 -29.96 -24.62 -3.31
N VAL A 695 -31.21 -24.98 -3.65
CA VAL A 695 -31.77 -24.77 -5.00
C VAL A 695 -32.00 -23.30 -5.40
N ASP A 696 -32.11 -22.39 -4.44
CA ASP A 696 -32.47 -20.98 -4.67
C ASP A 696 -31.26 -20.04 -4.91
N MET A 697 -30.03 -20.57 -4.84
CA MET A 697 -28.81 -19.76 -4.91
C MET A 697 -27.86 -20.25 -6.01
N PRO A 698 -27.34 -19.42 -6.93
CA PRO A 698 -26.48 -19.89 -8.01
C PRO A 698 -25.31 -20.78 -7.54
N PRO A 699 -24.89 -21.79 -8.34
CA PRO A 699 -23.86 -22.77 -7.94
C PRO A 699 -22.57 -22.14 -7.41
N ASP A 700 -22.03 -21.16 -8.13
CA ASP A 700 -20.82 -20.43 -7.78
C ASP A 700 -20.96 -19.70 -6.45
N ILE A 701 -22.11 -19.06 -6.22
CA ILE A 701 -22.38 -18.34 -4.97
C ILE A 701 -22.47 -19.29 -3.77
N ILE A 702 -22.99 -20.50 -3.92
CA ILE A 702 -23.00 -21.51 -2.84
C ILE A 702 -21.57 -21.85 -2.44
N ILE A 703 -20.71 -22.16 -3.41
CA ILE A 703 -19.31 -22.52 -3.15
C ILE A 703 -18.57 -21.34 -2.51
N GLN A 704 -18.77 -20.12 -3.02
CA GLN A 704 -18.15 -18.92 -2.47
C GLN A 704 -18.62 -18.63 -1.03
N LYS A 705 -19.92 -18.73 -0.73
CA LYS A 705 -20.43 -18.57 0.64
C LYS A 705 -19.92 -19.65 1.58
N CYS A 706 -19.79 -20.88 1.10
CA CYS A 706 -19.20 -21.96 1.86
C CYS A 706 -17.72 -21.67 2.18
N LEU A 707 -16.94 -21.23 1.19
CA LEU A 707 -15.53 -20.84 1.37
C LEU A 707 -15.33 -19.72 2.41
N ILE A 708 -16.28 -18.77 2.49
CA ILE A 708 -16.24 -17.66 3.45
C ILE A 708 -16.77 -18.08 4.83
N GLY A 709 -17.43 -19.23 4.92
CA GLY A 709 -18.07 -19.74 6.14
C GLY A 709 -19.41 -19.09 6.48
N ASP A 710 -20.09 -18.54 5.47
CA ASP A 710 -21.43 -17.92 5.62
C ASP A 710 -22.55 -18.97 5.68
N LEU A 711 -22.30 -20.20 5.19
CA LEU A 711 -23.23 -21.32 5.32
C LEU A 711 -22.99 -22.06 6.65
N PRO A 712 -24.04 -22.48 7.37
CA PRO A 712 -23.89 -23.18 8.65
C PRO A 712 -22.96 -24.40 8.60
N GLU A 713 -23.09 -25.18 7.53
CA GLU A 713 -22.30 -26.40 7.27
C GLU A 713 -20.81 -26.09 7.02
N CYS A 714 -20.49 -24.85 6.65
CA CYS A 714 -19.15 -24.39 6.31
C CYS A 714 -18.56 -23.42 7.33
N SER A 715 -19.14 -23.32 8.53
CA SER A 715 -18.71 -22.39 9.58
C SER A 715 -17.23 -22.54 9.97
N SER A 716 -16.65 -23.73 9.82
CA SER A 716 -15.22 -23.99 10.01
C SER A 716 -14.32 -23.22 9.04
N CYS A 717 -14.85 -22.75 7.91
CA CYS A 717 -14.13 -21.99 6.89
C CYS A 717 -14.12 -20.48 7.14
N SER A 718 -14.73 -20.00 8.23
CA SER A 718 -14.78 -18.58 8.54
C SER A 718 -13.38 -17.95 8.62
N ASN A 719 -13.18 -16.85 7.89
CA ASN A 719 -11.89 -16.14 7.80
C ASN A 719 -10.72 -16.98 7.26
N SER A 720 -11.01 -18.08 6.55
CA SER A 720 -9.99 -19.01 6.05
C SER A 720 -9.76 -18.88 4.54
N LEU A 721 -10.70 -18.32 3.78
CA LEU A 721 -10.56 -18.14 2.33
C LEU A 721 -9.37 -17.25 2.02
N VAL A 722 -8.48 -17.75 1.14
CA VAL A 722 -7.37 -16.99 0.59
C VAL A 722 -7.73 -16.51 -0.82
N THR A 723 -7.38 -15.27 -1.17
CA THR A 723 -7.54 -14.75 -2.52
C THR A 723 -6.29 -14.10 -3.06
N SER A 724 -6.16 -14.04 -4.38
CA SER A 724 -5.22 -13.12 -5.02
C SER A 724 -5.70 -11.67 -4.87
N LYS A 725 -4.78 -10.71 -5.05
CA LYS A 725 -5.12 -9.28 -5.12
C LYS A 725 -5.93 -8.94 -6.37
N THR A 726 -5.59 -9.58 -7.48
CA THR A 726 -6.15 -9.35 -8.82
C THR A 726 -6.59 -10.66 -9.46
N LEU A 727 -7.49 -10.58 -10.43
CA LEU A 727 -7.86 -11.69 -11.29
C LEU A 727 -6.62 -12.15 -12.08
N LEU A 728 -6.30 -13.43 -11.94
CA LEU A 728 -5.19 -14.10 -12.62
C LEU A 728 -5.65 -14.84 -13.89
N MET A 729 -6.93 -14.65 -14.23
CA MET A 729 -7.67 -15.30 -15.31
C MET A 729 -8.61 -14.26 -15.92
N TYR A 730 -9.01 -14.46 -17.17
CA TYR A 730 -9.95 -13.58 -17.85
C TYR A 730 -11.07 -14.35 -18.52
N HIS A 731 -12.24 -13.71 -18.66
CA HIS A 731 -13.42 -14.33 -19.24
C HIS A 731 -13.49 -14.08 -20.75
N ILE A 732 -13.51 -15.15 -21.56
CA ILE A 732 -13.66 -15.08 -23.03
C ILE A 732 -15.09 -15.34 -23.53
N GLY A 733 -15.98 -15.84 -22.67
CA GLY A 733 -17.38 -16.18 -22.95
C GLY A 733 -18.40 -15.06 -22.78
N TYR A 734 -17.96 -13.78 -22.82
CA TYR A 734 -18.80 -12.62 -22.48
C TYR A 734 -20.11 -12.50 -23.30
N ASN A 735 -20.11 -12.99 -24.55
CA ASN A 735 -21.23 -12.92 -25.50
C ASN A 735 -22.04 -14.22 -25.61
N THR A 736 -21.67 -15.25 -24.86
CA THR A 736 -22.17 -16.64 -25.00
C THR A 736 -22.37 -17.27 -23.63
N SER A 737 -22.95 -16.48 -22.71
CA SER A 737 -23.34 -17.00 -21.39
C SER A 737 -24.31 -18.16 -21.56
N THR A 738 -24.15 -19.17 -20.71
CA THR A 738 -25.10 -20.27 -20.56
C THR A 738 -26.43 -19.82 -19.93
N SER A 739 -26.46 -18.62 -19.32
CA SER A 739 -27.68 -17.98 -18.81
C SER A 739 -28.22 -16.96 -19.82
N ALA A 740 -29.48 -17.11 -20.22
CA ALA A 740 -30.13 -16.24 -21.21
C ALA A 740 -30.20 -14.77 -20.78
N ASP A 741 -30.18 -14.50 -19.47
CA ASP A 741 -30.44 -13.17 -18.91
C ASP A 741 -29.15 -12.39 -18.59
N ARG A 742 -27.97 -13.00 -18.79
CA ARG A 742 -26.68 -12.41 -18.43
C ARG A 742 -25.82 -12.16 -19.66
N VAL A 743 -25.62 -10.89 -19.98
CA VAL A 743 -24.64 -10.44 -20.97
C VAL A 743 -23.55 -9.67 -20.22
N TYR A 744 -22.33 -10.18 -20.28
CA TYR A 744 -21.16 -9.47 -19.78
C TYR A 744 -20.57 -8.63 -20.89
N ARG A 745 -19.96 -7.51 -20.53
CA ARG A 745 -19.20 -6.73 -21.53
C ARG A 745 -17.86 -7.39 -21.79
N LYS A 746 -17.32 -7.21 -22.99
CA LYS A 746 -16.01 -7.75 -23.39
C LYS A 746 -14.87 -7.29 -22.47
N ASP A 747 -15.00 -6.11 -21.89
CA ASP A 747 -14.02 -5.50 -21.00
C ASP A 747 -14.19 -5.91 -19.52
N GLU A 748 -15.24 -6.64 -19.15
CA GLU A 748 -15.46 -7.10 -17.77
C GLU A 748 -14.64 -8.35 -17.45
N PHE A 749 -14.22 -8.47 -16.18
CA PHE A 749 -13.51 -9.66 -15.66
C PHE A 749 -12.23 -10.00 -16.42
N GLN A 750 -11.45 -8.98 -16.76
CA GLN A 750 -10.18 -9.16 -17.46
C GLN A 750 -9.02 -9.33 -16.47
N CYS A 751 -7.88 -9.77 -17.00
CA CYS A 751 -6.63 -9.88 -16.26
C CYS A 751 -6.27 -8.59 -15.52
N GLY A 752 -5.75 -8.72 -14.30
CA GLY A 752 -5.32 -7.58 -13.49
C GLY A 752 -6.46 -6.77 -12.86
N TRP A 753 -7.73 -7.08 -13.18
CA TRP A 753 -8.87 -6.55 -12.43
C TRP A 753 -8.75 -6.91 -10.96
N ARG A 754 -9.27 -6.08 -10.07
CA ARG A 754 -9.32 -6.42 -8.65
C ARG A 754 -10.18 -7.65 -8.42
N HIS A 755 -9.70 -8.56 -7.59
CA HIS A 755 -10.49 -9.71 -7.15
C HIS A 755 -11.73 -9.23 -6.38
N PRO A 756 -12.96 -9.74 -6.64
CA PRO A 756 -14.19 -9.24 -6.02
C PRO A 756 -14.20 -9.24 -4.48
N PHE A 757 -13.50 -10.20 -3.88
CA PHE A 757 -13.35 -10.33 -2.43
C PHE A 757 -12.16 -9.57 -1.84
N ASN A 758 -11.32 -8.94 -2.67
CA ASN A 758 -10.17 -8.18 -2.19
C ASN A 758 -10.67 -7.09 -1.22
N GLY A 759 -10.09 -7.00 -0.03
CA GLY A 759 -10.45 -6.04 1.00
C GLY A 759 -11.67 -6.43 1.84
N ASN A 760 -12.31 -7.57 1.57
CA ASN A 760 -13.22 -8.16 2.54
C ASN A 760 -12.39 -8.61 3.76
N PRO A 761 -12.67 -8.10 4.98
CA PRO A 761 -11.89 -8.45 6.17
C PRO A 761 -12.08 -9.90 6.63
N SER A 762 -13.05 -10.63 6.07
CA SER A 762 -13.22 -12.08 6.30
C SER A 762 -12.44 -12.95 5.30
N VAL A 763 -11.56 -12.34 4.50
CA VAL A 763 -10.80 -13.00 3.44
C VAL A 763 -9.34 -12.59 3.53
N VAL A 764 -8.43 -13.55 3.39
CA VAL A 764 -6.99 -13.30 3.41
C VAL A 764 -6.51 -13.01 1.99
N THR A 765 -6.10 -11.78 1.69
CA THR A 765 -5.58 -11.42 0.35
C THR A 765 -4.04 -11.48 0.33
N LEU A 766 -3.45 -12.25 -0.59
CA LEU A 766 -1.99 -12.52 -0.67
C LEU A 766 -1.31 -12.02 -1.95
#